data_AF-A0A812NAM9-F1
#
_entry.id   AF-A0A812NAM9-F1
#
_cell.length_a   1.000
_cell.length_b   1.000
_cell.length_c   1.000
_cell.angle_alpha   90.00
_cell.angle_beta   90.00
_cell.angle_gamma   90.00
#
_symmetry.space_group_name_H-M   'P 1'
#
loop_
_entity.id
_entity.type
_entity.pdbx_description
1 polymer ?
#
loop_
_entity_poly.entity_id
_entity_poly.type
_entity_poly.pdbx_seq_one_letter_code
_entity_poly.pdbx_strand_id
1 'polypeptide(L)'
;MTFREIMHRIKVDLGPPIPPLERFEKEVTRFEHLKQELSMKKTPTDIHWLRIDAQPVKVTLVNCARKWEEKFTGFLRGFLEDRIASLSAFIDSVRTGLGPPSAAENPEDERLLYQTMTKIRDVKLARGAMQRLFHPLREQVQMLKKHARAPISEERWNSLEQAPAHWAEVDRAAFNEKEKILPLQNQEMQKIRVKIEGFREDVRNFRFEFLERCPFGSEHAVTGSYDKSYAIINEYYGKTMEIQARAEQFNDLELLFDMAMSDYRPLNDCLNNLILLKNLWDLIVLVRETFSAWYTVPWEKIDTGQMLVTVRELAQQVRSAQKGLRAWPLYAWIQDEVKNMSAALPLVNELHSDTMRDRHWALLMAVTKKTFEKGPEFSFRHLLELELHHFSSDVYDIVDQSVKEAKIAWSQEGKLDGIRKTWSKMSVDFDNGREDCPLLADLSEVLERLESDSLEMLSMASQGRFIEFCKPTVDEWSEKLQTVDAVLQVWRKFQVNWCRLEPIFMQSDDIRSQLPDDSKRFELLDNSWKDLMMEASRSSLIVEICMAEGRAQTLADISDALDTCERSLNDYLEQKKKYFPRFYFVANGALLDILSNGNKPLKVAEYLGDVFDGIRTLDFSKDPQFGRIACGHRAKDGEFVAWPSETGPFQLEGPVEQYLSGLEAHVRLALREILEQARTSAESWEVGDRPTQARLDEYCAQLSLLATQIIWTEETARAFEDMEAGSETAMRDYKRVNDDRIDKLIRRVQKESDRELRTKVITIITIDVHSRDVIESFVLQKVNEANDFRWGSQLRFYWQMCPPGLNLVSFTPAQQKTCLIRICDWATCYSYEYVGNVGRLVITPLTDRCYITLTQALNLCLGGAPAGPAGTGKTETTKDLSRALGLPIVVFNCSDQMTYQTTAQIFMGLAQVGAWGCFDEFNRISIEVLSVVSTQYKSVLDAIRANSKTFLFVDEELRLIKTCGAFITMPGASRARASHESFEMRVESCAALDGNPGYAGRTELPENLKASYCSASVPNLHLPAFPARPCSGQWR
;
A
#
# COMPACT_ATOMS: atom_id res chain seq x y z
N MET A 1 -74.26 11.35 40.92
CA MET A 1 -74.14 10.01 41.51
C MET A 1 -74.19 8.99 40.40
N THR A 2 -73.28 8.03 40.41
CA THR A 2 -73.32 6.89 39.49
C THR A 2 -74.54 6.01 39.79
N PHE A 3 -75.02 5.26 38.80
CA PHE A 3 -76.18 4.37 38.97
C PHE A 3 -76.00 3.42 40.18
N ARG A 4 -74.78 2.90 40.41
CA ARG A 4 -74.50 2.05 41.58
C ARG A 4 -74.54 2.81 42.91
N GLU A 5 -74.02 4.04 42.96
CA GLU A 5 -74.11 4.87 44.17
C GLU A 5 -75.57 5.20 44.52
N ILE A 6 -76.40 5.47 43.51
CA ILE A 6 -77.83 5.70 43.71
C ILE A 6 -78.48 4.46 44.31
N MET A 7 -78.24 3.28 43.70
CA MET A 7 -78.82 2.01 44.14
C MET A 7 -78.34 1.58 45.53
N HIS A 8 -77.06 1.83 45.87
CA HIS A 8 -76.52 1.61 47.21
C HIS A 8 -77.13 2.56 48.25
N ARG A 9 -77.30 3.84 47.92
CA ARG A 9 -77.92 4.83 48.82
C ARG A 9 -79.39 4.51 49.13
N ILE A 10 -80.13 3.97 48.16
CA ILE A 10 -81.52 3.55 48.35
C ILE A 10 -81.68 2.09 48.85
N LYS A 11 -80.56 1.38 49.08
CA LYS A 11 -80.51 0.00 49.57
C LYS A 11 -81.20 -1.04 48.67
N VAL A 12 -81.17 -0.84 47.35
CA VAL A 12 -81.60 -1.86 46.39
C VAL A 12 -80.38 -2.65 45.94
N ASP A 13 -80.39 -3.95 46.19
CA ASP A 13 -79.29 -4.82 45.81
C ASP A 13 -79.41 -5.22 44.34
N LEU A 14 -78.39 -4.83 43.56
CA LEU A 14 -78.28 -5.19 42.15
C LEU A 14 -77.63 -6.56 41.97
N GLY A 15 -77.07 -7.18 43.00
CA GLY A 15 -76.24 -8.37 42.84
C GLY A 15 -74.99 -8.12 41.97
N PRO A 16 -74.20 -9.17 41.69
CA PRO A 16 -72.95 -9.04 40.96
C PRO A 16 -73.16 -8.61 39.50
N PRO A 17 -72.20 -7.90 38.88
CA PRO A 17 -72.25 -7.57 37.46
C PRO A 17 -72.22 -8.84 36.61
N ILE A 18 -73.26 -9.06 35.80
CA ILE A 18 -73.34 -10.19 34.87
C ILE A 18 -73.02 -9.75 33.43
N PRO A 19 -72.45 -10.65 32.60
CA PRO A 19 -72.26 -10.43 31.17
C PRO A 19 -73.57 -10.10 30.42
N PRO A 20 -73.47 -9.51 29.20
CA PRO A 20 -74.63 -9.23 28.36
C PRO A 20 -75.46 -10.49 28.08
N LEU A 21 -76.80 -10.35 28.04
CA LEU A 21 -77.74 -11.46 27.88
C LEU A 21 -77.48 -12.28 26.60
N GLU A 22 -77.07 -11.63 25.52
CA GLU A 22 -76.72 -12.28 24.24
C GLU A 22 -75.60 -13.33 24.38
N ARG A 23 -74.64 -13.08 25.29
CA ARG A 23 -73.55 -14.05 25.53
C ARG A 23 -74.05 -15.28 26.26
N PHE A 24 -74.99 -15.10 27.20
CA PHE A 24 -75.65 -16.23 27.85
C PHE A 24 -76.46 -17.05 26.83
N GLU A 25 -77.21 -16.39 25.94
CA GLU A 25 -77.98 -17.08 24.90
C GLU A 25 -77.07 -17.83 23.92
N LYS A 26 -75.93 -17.25 23.54
CA LYS A 26 -74.97 -17.89 22.66
C LYS A 26 -74.34 -19.15 23.27
N GLU A 27 -73.97 -19.14 24.54
CA GLU A 27 -73.40 -20.33 25.18
C GLU A 27 -74.46 -21.41 25.40
N VAL A 28 -75.69 -21.05 25.76
CA VAL A 28 -76.79 -22.01 25.88
C VAL A 28 -77.09 -22.69 24.53
N THR A 29 -77.24 -21.92 23.46
CA THR A 29 -77.45 -22.46 22.10
C THR A 29 -76.27 -23.30 21.60
N ARG A 30 -75.04 -22.93 21.96
CA ARG A 30 -73.85 -23.75 21.65
C ARG A 30 -73.92 -25.13 22.30
N PHE A 31 -74.27 -25.22 23.58
CA PHE A 31 -74.39 -26.53 24.25
C PHE A 31 -75.58 -27.33 23.73
N GLU A 32 -76.68 -26.69 23.34
CA GLU A 32 -77.78 -27.35 22.62
C GLU A 32 -77.33 -27.96 21.29
N HIS A 33 -76.58 -27.20 20.48
CA HIS A 33 -76.05 -27.70 19.21
C HIS A 33 -75.03 -28.83 19.43
N LEU A 34 -74.13 -28.70 20.41
CA LEU A 34 -73.16 -29.74 20.75
C LEU A 34 -73.85 -31.04 21.18
N LYS A 35 -74.92 -30.93 21.96
CA LYS A 35 -75.76 -32.04 22.38
C LYS A 35 -76.40 -32.74 21.18
N GLN A 36 -76.90 -31.98 20.20
CA GLN A 36 -77.44 -32.52 18.95
C GLN A 36 -76.36 -33.21 18.10
N GLU A 37 -75.20 -32.58 17.91
CA GLU A 37 -74.11 -33.13 17.10
C GLU A 37 -73.59 -34.46 17.68
N LEU A 38 -73.34 -34.49 19.00
CA LEU A 38 -72.91 -35.70 19.70
C LEU A 38 -73.95 -36.82 19.58
N SER A 39 -75.24 -36.48 19.63
CA SER A 39 -76.34 -37.43 19.43
C SER A 39 -76.37 -38.03 18.01
N MET A 40 -75.91 -37.30 16.99
CA MET A 40 -75.90 -37.77 15.60
C MET A 40 -74.72 -38.68 15.24
N LYS A 41 -73.63 -38.71 16.03
CA LYS A 41 -72.47 -39.59 15.74
C LYS A 41 -72.88 -41.06 15.84
N LYS A 42 -72.56 -41.86 14.82
CA LYS A 42 -72.87 -43.30 14.74
C LYS A 42 -71.83 -44.13 15.51
N THR A 43 -72.31 -45.11 16.28
CA THR A 43 -71.54 -46.05 17.12
C THR A 43 -72.35 -47.34 17.31
N PRO A 44 -71.74 -48.54 17.29
CA PRO A 44 -70.31 -48.85 17.18
C PRO A 44 -69.75 -48.66 15.76
N THR A 45 -68.44 -48.45 15.67
CA THR A 45 -67.72 -48.32 14.39
C THR A 45 -66.64 -49.38 14.29
N ASP A 46 -66.55 -50.03 13.13
CA ASP A 46 -65.56 -51.06 12.84
C ASP A 46 -64.31 -50.43 12.21
N ILE A 47 -63.15 -50.65 12.81
CA ILE A 47 -61.86 -50.22 12.29
C ILE A 47 -61.04 -51.48 11.97
N HIS A 48 -60.98 -51.82 10.68
CA HIS A 48 -60.37 -53.05 10.16
C HIS A 48 -60.87 -54.30 10.91
N TRP A 49 -60.06 -54.85 11.81
CA TRP A 49 -60.32 -56.09 12.53
C TRP A 49 -60.91 -55.86 13.95
N LEU A 50 -61.07 -54.61 14.39
CA LEU A 50 -61.52 -54.23 15.74
C LEU A 50 -62.85 -53.45 15.69
N ARG A 51 -63.88 -53.91 16.41
CA ARG A 51 -65.15 -53.18 16.61
C ARG A 51 -65.10 -52.36 17.89
N ILE A 52 -65.19 -51.04 17.79
CA ILE A 52 -65.20 -50.14 18.96
C ILE A 52 -66.62 -49.65 19.22
N ASP A 53 -67.15 -49.97 20.40
CA ASP A 53 -68.39 -49.38 20.91
C ASP A 53 -68.13 -48.16 21.79
N ALA A 54 -68.24 -46.97 21.19
CA ALA A 54 -68.13 -45.70 21.91
C ALA A 54 -69.48 -45.15 22.41
N GLN A 55 -70.56 -45.95 22.41
CA GLN A 55 -71.87 -45.56 22.93
C GLN A 55 -71.83 -45.06 24.39
N PRO A 56 -71.08 -45.67 25.33
CA PRO A 56 -70.99 -45.17 26.71
C PRO A 56 -70.38 -43.75 26.78
N VAL A 57 -69.37 -43.49 25.94
CA VAL A 57 -68.71 -42.18 25.85
C VAL A 57 -69.68 -41.14 25.29
N LYS A 58 -70.41 -41.49 24.24
CA LYS A 58 -71.43 -40.61 23.63
C LYS A 58 -72.50 -40.21 24.65
N VAL A 59 -73.07 -41.16 25.39
CA VAL A 59 -74.09 -40.88 26.43
C VAL A 59 -73.53 -39.97 27.53
N THR A 60 -72.28 -40.19 27.93
CA THR A 60 -71.63 -39.37 28.96
C THR A 60 -71.42 -37.93 28.47
N LEU A 61 -70.94 -37.74 27.24
CA LEU A 61 -70.71 -36.42 26.66
C LEU A 61 -72.01 -35.63 26.45
N VAL A 62 -73.08 -36.28 25.96
CA VAL A 62 -74.42 -35.67 25.83
C VAL A 62 -74.96 -35.23 27.19
N ASN A 63 -74.78 -36.04 28.23
CA ASN A 63 -75.18 -35.67 29.59
C ASN A 63 -74.34 -34.52 30.16
N CYS A 64 -73.04 -34.45 29.86
CA CYS A 64 -72.21 -33.31 30.23
C CYS A 64 -72.68 -32.02 29.57
N ALA A 65 -72.97 -32.04 28.26
CA ALA A 65 -73.51 -30.86 27.55
C ALA A 65 -74.82 -30.38 28.18
N ARG A 66 -75.73 -31.30 28.51
CA ARG A 66 -76.99 -30.98 29.20
C ARG A 66 -76.78 -30.34 30.58
N LYS A 67 -75.84 -30.84 31.38
CA LYS A 67 -75.54 -30.27 32.71
C LYS A 67 -75.05 -28.82 32.60
N TRP A 68 -74.29 -28.48 31.57
CA TRP A 68 -73.83 -27.11 31.35
C TRP A 68 -74.97 -26.18 30.94
N GLU A 69 -75.83 -26.60 30.01
CA GLU A 69 -77.06 -25.90 29.63
C GLU A 69 -77.96 -25.62 30.85
N GLU A 70 -78.17 -26.60 31.73
CA GLU A 70 -78.93 -26.47 32.98
C GLU A 70 -78.28 -25.47 33.98
N LYS A 71 -76.94 -25.40 34.05
CA LYS A 71 -76.24 -24.44 34.93
C LYS A 71 -76.43 -22.99 34.48
N PHE A 72 -76.30 -22.70 33.19
CA PHE A 72 -76.47 -21.34 32.68
C PHE A 72 -77.91 -20.85 32.85
N THR A 73 -78.88 -21.69 32.52
CA THR A 73 -80.31 -21.37 32.70
C THR A 73 -80.73 -21.32 34.17
N GLY A 74 -80.10 -22.13 35.05
CA GLY A 74 -80.32 -22.10 36.50
C GLY A 74 -79.82 -20.81 37.17
N PHE A 75 -78.60 -20.36 36.86
CA PHE A 75 -78.04 -19.13 37.42
C PHE A 75 -78.88 -17.90 37.05
N LEU A 76 -79.23 -17.75 35.77
CA LEU A 76 -79.98 -16.59 35.30
C LEU A 76 -81.36 -16.50 35.96
N ARG A 77 -81.99 -17.64 36.24
CA ARG A 77 -83.28 -17.71 36.96
C ARG A 77 -83.18 -17.21 38.39
N GLY A 78 -82.25 -17.73 39.19
CA GLY A 78 -82.09 -17.31 40.59
C GLY A 78 -81.76 -15.81 40.70
N PHE A 79 -80.85 -15.34 39.84
CA PHE A 79 -80.48 -13.93 39.78
C PHE A 79 -81.66 -12.99 39.47
N LEU A 80 -82.58 -13.41 38.61
CA LEU A 80 -83.80 -12.64 38.29
C LEU A 80 -84.78 -12.61 39.47
N GLU A 81 -84.99 -13.74 40.12
CA GLU A 81 -85.94 -13.85 41.24
C GLU A 81 -85.52 -12.95 42.43
N ASP A 82 -84.23 -12.93 42.77
CA ASP A 82 -83.69 -12.08 43.84
C ASP A 82 -83.83 -10.58 43.52
N ARG A 83 -83.55 -10.20 42.28
CA ARG A 83 -83.67 -8.79 41.84
C ARG A 83 -85.11 -8.30 41.86
N ILE A 84 -86.06 -9.12 41.40
CA ILE A 84 -87.48 -8.78 41.45
C ILE A 84 -87.91 -8.59 42.92
N ALA A 85 -87.45 -9.46 43.83
CA ALA A 85 -87.76 -9.36 45.25
C ALA A 85 -87.21 -8.08 45.92
N SER A 86 -85.94 -7.72 45.67
CA SER A 86 -85.35 -6.49 46.23
C SER A 86 -86.05 -5.23 45.70
N LEU A 87 -86.44 -5.23 44.43
CA LEU A 87 -87.15 -4.11 43.82
C LEU A 87 -88.53 -3.91 44.45
N SER A 88 -89.31 -4.97 44.65
CA SER A 88 -90.60 -4.90 45.35
C SER A 88 -90.44 -4.40 46.79
N ALA A 89 -89.44 -4.88 47.53
CA ALA A 89 -89.21 -4.48 48.93
C ALA A 89 -88.91 -2.98 49.09
N PHE A 90 -88.17 -2.39 48.14
CA PHE A 90 -87.91 -0.94 48.15
C PHE A 90 -89.17 -0.13 47.89
N ILE A 91 -89.98 -0.52 46.89
CA ILE A 91 -91.27 0.13 46.58
C ILE A 91 -92.18 0.10 47.82
N ASP A 92 -92.24 -1.03 48.51
CA ASP A 92 -93.01 -1.16 49.75
C ASP A 92 -92.47 -0.29 50.89
N SER A 93 -91.15 -0.23 51.09
CA SER A 93 -90.53 0.60 52.16
C SER A 93 -90.82 2.09 51.98
N VAL A 94 -90.75 2.58 50.75
CA VAL A 94 -91.08 3.97 50.43
C VAL A 94 -92.58 4.21 50.60
N ARG A 95 -93.43 3.29 50.13
CA ARG A 95 -94.88 3.37 50.31
C ARG A 95 -95.26 3.47 51.79
N THR A 96 -94.63 2.69 52.68
CA THR A 96 -94.86 2.77 54.12
C THR A 96 -94.33 4.05 54.75
N GLY A 97 -93.16 4.54 54.31
CA GLY A 97 -92.54 5.74 54.87
C GLY A 97 -93.18 7.06 54.44
N LEU A 98 -94.01 7.03 53.39
CA LEU A 98 -94.84 8.14 52.93
C LEU A 98 -96.31 8.01 53.38
N GLY A 99 -96.64 6.93 54.11
CA GLY A 99 -97.94 6.73 54.73
C GLY A 99 -98.07 7.50 56.06
N PRO A 100 -99.27 7.52 56.68
CA PRO A 100 -99.47 8.21 57.95
C PRO A 100 -98.66 7.56 59.09
N PRO A 101 -98.16 8.35 60.07
CA PRO A 101 -98.38 9.79 60.27
C PRO A 101 -97.51 10.69 59.37
N SER A 102 -98.11 11.78 58.86
CA SER A 102 -97.45 12.76 57.99
C SER A 102 -96.65 13.80 58.80
N ALA A 103 -95.48 14.23 58.32
CA ALA A 103 -94.73 15.33 58.95
C ALA A 103 -95.47 16.68 58.94
N ALA A 104 -96.49 16.84 58.07
CA ALA A 104 -97.35 18.00 58.08
C ALA A 104 -98.38 17.99 59.23
N GLU A 105 -98.64 16.82 59.84
CA GLU A 105 -99.58 16.65 60.96
C GLU A 105 -98.91 16.88 62.33
N ASN A 106 -97.57 16.87 62.40
CA ASN A 106 -96.77 17.12 63.62
C ASN A 106 -95.60 18.09 63.35
N PRO A 107 -95.86 19.42 63.34
CA PRO A 107 -94.86 20.44 62.99
C PRO A 107 -93.66 20.55 63.96
N GLU A 108 -93.80 20.07 65.21
CA GLU A 108 -92.76 20.22 66.24
C GLU A 108 -91.72 19.08 66.25
N ASP A 109 -91.97 17.98 65.55
CA ASP A 109 -91.02 16.86 65.48
C ASP A 109 -90.09 17.01 64.27
N GLU A 110 -88.96 17.69 64.47
CA GLU A 110 -87.91 17.83 63.46
C GLU A 110 -87.44 16.46 62.96
N ARG A 111 -87.42 15.39 63.77
CA ARG A 111 -86.96 14.07 63.32
C ARG A 111 -87.88 13.48 62.25
N LEU A 112 -89.19 13.70 62.40
CA LEU A 112 -90.20 13.26 61.43
C LEU A 112 -90.04 13.99 60.09
N LEU A 113 -89.69 15.29 60.12
CA LEU A 113 -89.36 16.07 58.93
C LEU A 113 -88.12 15.53 58.21
N TYR A 114 -87.04 15.24 58.94
CA TYR A 114 -85.81 14.69 58.36
C TYR A 114 -86.02 13.28 57.78
N GLN A 115 -86.81 12.42 58.43
CA GLN A 115 -87.18 11.09 57.92
C GLN A 115 -88.01 11.16 56.64
N THR A 116 -89.03 12.04 56.62
CA THR A 116 -89.90 12.24 55.46
C THR A 116 -89.12 12.82 54.28
N MET A 117 -88.27 13.82 54.53
CA MET A 117 -87.35 14.40 53.54
C MET A 117 -86.36 13.37 52.99
N THR A 118 -85.87 12.45 53.83
CA THR A 118 -85.01 11.35 53.40
C THR A 118 -85.74 10.43 52.42
N LYS A 119 -86.99 10.05 52.70
CA LYS A 119 -87.78 9.21 51.79
C LYS A 119 -88.12 9.91 50.48
N ILE A 120 -88.51 11.19 50.51
CA ILE A 120 -88.74 12.01 49.31
C ILE A 120 -87.47 12.11 48.46
N ARG A 121 -86.32 12.33 49.09
CA ARG A 121 -85.01 12.35 48.41
C ARG A 121 -84.71 11.00 47.77
N ASP A 122 -84.95 9.89 48.47
CA ASP A 122 -84.69 8.55 47.94
C ASP A 122 -85.57 8.25 46.71
N VAL A 123 -86.85 8.66 46.70
CA VAL A 123 -87.71 8.58 45.50
C VAL A 123 -87.16 9.41 44.35
N LYS A 124 -86.77 10.66 44.62
CA LYS A 124 -86.22 11.59 43.62
C LYS A 124 -84.95 11.03 42.96
N LEU A 125 -84.06 10.42 43.76
CA LEU A 125 -82.85 9.77 43.25
C LEU A 125 -83.16 8.51 42.44
N ALA A 126 -84.13 7.70 42.89
CA ALA A 126 -84.49 6.43 42.25
C ALA A 126 -85.33 6.57 40.97
N ARG A 127 -86.05 7.69 40.76
CA ARG A 127 -86.99 7.89 39.63
C ARG A 127 -86.44 7.50 38.27
N GLY A 128 -85.27 8.01 37.90
CA GLY A 128 -84.64 7.68 36.61
C GLY A 128 -84.03 6.28 36.56
N ALA A 129 -83.60 5.74 37.71
CA ALA A 129 -82.97 4.43 37.79
C ALA A 129 -84.00 3.29 37.67
N MET A 130 -85.13 3.41 38.38
CA MET A 130 -86.20 2.40 38.41
C MET A 130 -86.86 2.20 37.05
N GLN A 131 -87.13 3.29 36.31
CA GLN A 131 -87.72 3.20 34.96
C GLN A 131 -86.84 2.41 33.98
N ARG A 132 -85.51 2.50 34.11
CA ARG A 132 -84.57 1.79 33.22
C ARG A 132 -84.40 0.31 33.57
N LEU A 133 -84.72 -0.10 34.79
CA LEU A 133 -84.51 -1.47 35.28
C LEU A 133 -85.58 -2.46 34.81
N PHE A 134 -86.81 -2.01 34.52
CA PHE A 134 -87.92 -2.91 34.19
C PHE A 134 -87.74 -3.63 32.84
N HIS A 135 -87.23 -2.95 31.82
CA HIS A 135 -87.10 -3.51 30.47
C HIS A 135 -86.08 -4.67 30.40
N PRO A 136 -84.84 -4.51 30.90
CA PRO A 136 -83.86 -5.60 30.89
C PRO A 136 -84.32 -6.84 31.65
N LEU A 137 -85.06 -6.68 32.75
CA LEU A 137 -85.60 -7.81 33.51
C LEU A 137 -86.62 -8.62 32.68
N ARG A 138 -87.45 -7.95 31.87
CA ARG A 138 -88.42 -8.63 30.98
C ARG A 138 -87.73 -9.43 29.86
N GLU A 139 -86.69 -8.89 29.25
CA GLU A 139 -85.92 -9.59 28.20
C GLU A 139 -85.25 -10.86 28.74
N GLN A 140 -84.69 -10.78 29.94
CA GLN A 140 -84.06 -11.92 30.60
C GLN A 140 -85.08 -13.04 30.90
N VAL A 141 -86.31 -12.70 31.30
CA VAL A 141 -87.40 -13.68 31.47
C VAL A 141 -87.79 -14.33 30.13
N GLN A 142 -87.87 -13.55 29.05
CA GLN A 142 -88.20 -14.08 27.71
C GLN A 142 -87.15 -15.08 27.20
N MET A 143 -85.87 -14.80 27.42
CA MET A 143 -84.78 -15.72 27.08
C MET A 143 -84.91 -17.05 27.84
N LEU A 144 -85.23 -16.99 29.15
CA LEU A 144 -85.47 -18.20 29.94
C LEU A 144 -86.69 -18.98 29.45
N LYS A 145 -87.78 -18.33 29.03
CA LYS A 145 -88.94 -19.01 28.43
C LYS A 145 -88.61 -19.74 27.13
N LYS A 146 -87.61 -19.25 26.36
CA LYS A 146 -87.21 -19.84 25.09
C LYS A 146 -86.32 -21.09 25.24
N HIS A 147 -85.36 -21.06 26.18
CA HIS A 147 -84.31 -22.09 26.27
C HIS A 147 -84.36 -22.96 27.53
N ALA A 148 -85.02 -22.52 28.61
CA ALA A 148 -85.05 -23.29 29.85
C ALA A 148 -86.26 -24.23 29.90
N ARG A 149 -86.04 -25.49 30.30
CA ARG A 149 -87.10 -26.50 30.50
C ARG A 149 -88.11 -26.14 31.61
N ALA A 150 -87.75 -25.23 32.52
CA ALA A 150 -88.62 -24.73 33.57
C ALA A 150 -88.41 -23.22 33.75
N PRO A 151 -89.38 -22.36 33.36
CA PRO A 151 -89.29 -20.90 33.51
C PRO A 151 -89.50 -20.45 34.98
N ILE A 152 -89.36 -19.14 35.24
CA ILE A 152 -89.59 -18.47 36.54
C ILE A 152 -91.03 -18.70 37.02
N SER A 153 -91.26 -18.68 38.34
CA SER A 153 -92.60 -18.83 38.93
C SER A 153 -93.59 -17.74 38.48
N GLU A 154 -94.86 -18.10 38.27
CA GLU A 154 -95.89 -17.16 37.80
C GLU A 154 -96.12 -15.99 38.78
N GLU A 155 -95.99 -16.20 40.09
CA GLU A 155 -96.10 -15.14 41.10
C GLU A 155 -95.04 -14.03 40.93
N ARG A 156 -93.79 -14.42 40.68
CA ARG A 156 -92.68 -13.46 40.49
C ARG A 156 -92.81 -12.74 39.17
N TRP A 157 -93.30 -13.42 38.13
CA TRP A 157 -93.62 -12.80 36.86
C TRP A 157 -94.70 -11.72 37.01
N ASN A 158 -95.81 -12.05 37.69
CA ASN A 158 -96.89 -11.10 37.95
C ASN A 158 -96.42 -9.89 38.78
N SER A 159 -95.53 -10.11 39.76
CA SER A 159 -94.92 -9.04 40.57
C SER A 159 -94.12 -8.06 39.71
N LEU A 160 -93.33 -8.56 38.74
CA LEU A 160 -92.57 -7.72 37.81
C LEU A 160 -93.49 -6.98 36.82
N GLU A 161 -94.61 -7.59 36.43
CA GLU A 161 -95.59 -6.99 35.52
C GLU A 161 -96.36 -5.84 36.18
N GLN A 162 -96.66 -5.96 37.48
CA GLN A 162 -97.34 -4.92 38.29
C GLN A 162 -96.39 -3.84 38.84
N ALA A 163 -95.09 -4.12 39.02
CA ALA A 163 -94.13 -3.19 39.63
C ALA A 163 -94.07 -1.78 39.00
N PRO A 164 -94.20 -1.58 37.68
CA PRO A 164 -94.25 -0.24 37.08
C PRO A 164 -95.45 0.59 37.55
N ALA A 165 -96.60 -0.05 37.79
CA ALA A 165 -97.81 0.63 38.28
C ALA A 165 -97.62 1.05 39.74
N HIS A 166 -97.16 0.16 40.61
CA HIS A 166 -96.89 0.49 42.02
C HIS A 166 -95.82 1.59 42.18
N TRP A 167 -94.78 1.61 41.34
CA TRP A 167 -93.78 2.69 41.36
C TRP A 167 -94.40 4.06 41.01
N ALA A 168 -95.32 4.11 40.04
CA ALA A 168 -95.99 5.35 39.65
C ALA A 168 -96.88 5.90 40.78
N GLU A 169 -97.53 5.03 41.56
CA GLU A 169 -98.31 5.41 42.74
C GLU A 169 -97.42 6.01 43.84
N VAL A 170 -96.30 5.37 44.15
CA VAL A 170 -95.33 5.85 45.15
C VAL A 170 -94.69 7.19 44.74
N ASP A 171 -94.37 7.36 43.45
CA ASP A 171 -93.81 8.61 42.93
C ASP A 171 -94.83 9.78 43.07
N ARG A 172 -96.12 9.50 42.85
CA ARG A 172 -97.20 10.47 43.07
C ARG A 172 -97.39 10.78 44.56
N ALA A 173 -97.33 9.77 45.43
CA ALA A 173 -97.44 9.98 46.88
C ALA A 173 -96.30 10.85 47.42
N ALA A 174 -95.07 10.64 46.97
CA ALA A 174 -93.91 11.45 47.34
C ALA A 174 -94.05 12.91 46.90
N PHE A 175 -94.63 13.15 45.72
CA PHE A 175 -94.90 14.51 45.24
C PHE A 175 -95.94 15.23 46.10
N ASN A 176 -97.06 14.56 46.41
CA ASN A 176 -98.12 15.12 47.24
C ASN A 176 -97.63 15.46 48.66
N GLU A 177 -96.82 14.58 49.25
CA GLU A 177 -96.29 14.80 50.60
C GLU A 177 -95.25 15.93 50.65
N LYS A 178 -94.44 16.06 49.59
CA LYS A 178 -93.51 17.18 49.41
C LYS A 178 -94.22 18.54 49.41
N GLU A 179 -95.39 18.65 48.78
CA GLU A 179 -96.17 19.90 48.79
C GLU A 179 -96.63 20.27 50.20
N LYS A 180 -97.02 19.29 51.02
CA LYS A 180 -97.49 19.55 52.40
C LYS A 180 -96.39 20.06 53.33
N ILE A 181 -95.16 19.53 53.21
CA ILE A 181 -94.05 19.84 54.12
C ILE A 181 -93.20 21.06 53.68
N LEU A 182 -93.47 21.62 52.51
CA LEU A 182 -92.74 22.75 51.92
C LEU A 182 -92.54 23.97 52.86
N PRO A 183 -93.54 24.43 53.65
CA PRO A 183 -93.33 25.56 54.56
C PRO A 183 -92.34 25.25 55.69
N LEU A 184 -92.38 24.02 56.25
CA LEU A 184 -91.44 23.57 57.29
C LEU A 184 -90.01 23.45 56.73
N GLN A 185 -89.89 22.93 55.51
CA GLN A 185 -88.61 22.84 54.80
C GLN A 185 -87.95 24.22 54.63
N ASN A 186 -88.72 25.24 54.23
CA ASN A 186 -88.20 26.59 53.99
C ASN A 186 -87.70 27.27 55.28
N GLN A 187 -88.36 27.04 56.42
CA GLN A 187 -87.95 27.60 57.71
C GLN A 187 -86.60 27.05 58.17
N GLU A 188 -86.40 25.74 58.06
CA GLU A 188 -85.16 25.09 58.48
C GLU A 188 -83.98 25.43 57.54
N MET A 189 -84.26 25.59 56.24
CA MET A 189 -83.29 26.02 55.25
C MET A 189 -82.63 27.37 55.59
N GLN A 190 -83.38 28.32 56.15
CA GLN A 190 -82.81 29.62 56.56
C GLN A 190 -81.86 29.50 57.76
N LYS A 191 -82.17 28.63 58.74
CA LYS A 191 -81.28 28.37 59.88
C LYS A 191 -79.95 27.75 59.42
N ILE A 192 -80.02 26.84 58.44
CA ILE A 192 -78.85 26.16 57.88
C ILE A 192 -77.95 27.15 57.11
N ARG A 193 -78.52 28.07 56.32
CA ARG A 193 -77.76 29.10 55.57
C ARG A 193 -76.87 29.97 56.45
N VAL A 194 -77.38 30.42 57.60
CA VAL A 194 -76.61 31.28 58.53
C VAL A 194 -75.39 30.54 59.09
N LYS A 195 -75.54 29.25 59.44
CA LYS A 195 -74.44 28.42 59.95
C LYS A 195 -73.36 28.18 58.89
N ILE A 196 -73.75 27.98 57.63
CA ILE A 196 -72.81 27.77 56.51
C ILE A 196 -71.98 29.02 56.23
N GLU A 197 -72.57 30.21 56.27
CA GLU A 197 -71.83 31.45 55.98
C GLU A 197 -70.79 31.77 57.07
N GLY A 198 -71.14 31.56 58.35
CA GLY A 198 -70.16 31.69 59.44
C GLY A 198 -68.98 30.72 59.31
N PHE A 199 -69.25 29.47 58.94
CA PHE A 199 -68.20 28.49 58.71
C PHE A 199 -67.33 28.81 57.48
N ARG A 200 -67.87 29.46 56.44
CA ARG A 200 -67.08 29.92 55.29
C ARG A 200 -66.07 30.99 55.67
N GLU A 201 -66.38 31.84 56.64
CA GLU A 201 -65.46 32.86 57.14
C GLU A 201 -64.33 32.23 57.97
N ASP A 202 -64.66 31.27 58.85
CA ASP A 202 -63.68 30.46 59.59
C ASP A 202 -62.64 29.82 58.66
N VAL A 203 -63.10 29.21 57.55
CA VAL A 203 -62.24 28.54 56.56
C VAL A 203 -61.32 29.54 55.83
N ARG A 204 -61.77 30.77 55.55
CA ARG A 204 -60.91 31.80 54.94
C ARG A 204 -59.84 32.29 55.89
N ASN A 205 -60.20 32.54 57.15
CA ASN A 205 -59.24 32.98 58.17
C ASN A 205 -58.15 31.93 58.41
N PHE A 206 -58.53 30.64 58.45
CA PHE A 206 -57.58 29.53 58.55
C PHE A 206 -56.58 29.49 57.38
N ARG A 207 -57.03 29.79 56.14
CA ARG A 207 -56.15 29.84 54.97
C ARG A 207 -55.08 30.92 55.07
N PHE A 208 -55.42 32.10 55.61
CA PHE A 208 -54.43 33.17 55.81
C PHE A 208 -53.37 32.77 56.83
N GLU A 209 -53.78 32.24 57.99
CA GLU A 209 -52.86 31.77 59.02
C GLU A 209 -51.92 30.66 58.48
N PHE A 210 -52.49 29.74 57.67
CA PHE A 210 -51.74 28.66 57.05
C PHE A 210 -50.61 29.14 56.14
N LEU A 211 -50.86 30.15 55.29
CA LEU A 211 -49.85 30.65 54.34
C LEU A 211 -48.71 31.43 55.01
N GLU A 212 -48.99 32.07 56.16
CA GLU A 212 -47.99 32.86 56.89
C GLU A 212 -47.09 31.99 57.78
N ARG A 213 -47.66 30.97 58.44
CA ARG A 213 -46.94 30.18 59.46
C ARG A 213 -46.36 28.86 58.97
N CYS A 214 -46.82 28.31 57.85
CA CYS A 214 -46.23 27.07 57.31
C CYS A 214 -44.87 27.32 56.63
N PRO A 215 -43.95 26.34 56.67
CA PRO A 215 -42.57 26.52 56.25
C PRO A 215 -42.38 26.47 54.71
N PHE A 216 -42.82 27.53 54.01
CA PHE A 216 -42.64 27.69 52.56
C PHE A 216 -41.27 28.29 52.15
N GLY A 217 -40.50 28.82 53.11
CA GLY A 217 -39.19 29.43 52.92
C GLY A 217 -38.00 28.48 53.13
N SER A 218 -36.81 28.87 52.69
CA SER A 218 -35.56 28.07 52.76
C SER A 218 -34.81 28.17 54.10
N GLU A 219 -35.26 29.00 55.04
CA GLU A 219 -34.53 29.31 56.28
C GLU A 219 -34.21 28.07 57.13
N HIS A 220 -35.18 27.16 57.30
CA HIS A 220 -34.97 25.91 58.02
C HIS A 220 -34.12 24.91 57.23
N ALA A 221 -34.10 24.98 55.90
CA ALA A 221 -33.31 24.10 55.04
C ALA A 221 -31.82 24.46 55.05
N VAL A 222 -31.52 25.76 55.16
CA VAL A 222 -30.15 26.29 55.27
C VAL A 222 -29.55 26.02 56.66
N THR A 223 -30.37 26.10 57.71
CA THR A 223 -29.95 25.89 59.10
C THR A 223 -29.99 24.42 59.55
N GLY A 224 -30.43 23.49 58.69
CA GLY A 224 -30.49 22.06 58.99
C GLY A 224 -31.53 21.67 60.05
N SER A 225 -32.49 22.55 60.37
CA SER A 225 -33.50 22.33 61.42
C SER A 225 -34.76 21.66 60.88
N TYR A 226 -34.62 20.48 60.26
CA TYR A 226 -35.72 19.77 59.57
C TYR A 226 -36.87 19.38 60.51
N ASP A 227 -36.57 18.97 61.74
CA ASP A 227 -37.57 18.54 62.74
C ASP A 227 -38.59 19.64 63.07
N LYS A 228 -38.14 20.91 63.07
CA LYS A 228 -39.01 22.07 63.32
C LYS A 228 -40.01 22.27 62.18
N SER A 229 -39.61 22.04 60.93
CA SER A 229 -40.50 22.12 59.78
C SER A 229 -41.57 21.03 59.81
N TYR A 230 -41.21 19.78 60.14
CA TYR A 230 -42.18 18.69 60.25
C TYR A 230 -43.17 18.87 61.40
N ALA A 231 -42.73 19.40 62.55
CA ALA A 231 -43.60 19.69 63.68
C ALA A 231 -44.73 20.67 63.29
N ILE A 232 -44.38 21.74 62.56
CA ILE A 232 -45.35 22.74 62.08
C ILE A 232 -46.30 22.13 61.04
N ILE A 233 -45.80 21.34 60.09
CA ILE A 233 -46.63 20.69 59.06
C ILE A 233 -47.66 19.73 59.70
N ASN A 234 -47.24 18.93 60.69
CA ASN A 234 -48.14 18.00 61.38
C ASN A 234 -49.22 18.72 62.21
N GLU A 235 -48.87 19.82 62.87
CA GLU A 235 -49.83 20.65 63.60
C GLU A 235 -50.95 21.19 62.68
N TYR A 236 -50.58 21.77 61.53
CA TYR A 236 -51.54 22.31 60.57
C TYR A 236 -52.32 21.21 59.83
N TYR A 237 -51.76 20.01 59.66
CA TYR A 237 -52.51 18.86 59.15
C TYR A 237 -53.64 18.44 60.10
N GLY A 238 -53.37 18.36 61.40
CA GLY A 238 -54.39 18.08 62.42
C GLY A 238 -55.54 19.09 62.38
N LYS A 239 -55.21 20.38 62.38
CA LYS A 239 -56.19 21.48 62.29
C LYS A 239 -57.03 21.42 61.00
N THR A 240 -56.42 21.06 59.87
CA THR A 240 -57.11 20.94 58.57
C THR A 240 -58.14 19.80 58.57
N MET A 241 -57.81 18.65 59.20
CA MET A 241 -58.73 17.50 59.30
C MET A 241 -59.97 17.80 60.16
N GLU A 242 -59.80 18.54 61.25
CA GLU A 242 -60.93 18.96 62.10
C GLU A 242 -61.91 19.86 61.34
N ILE A 243 -61.40 20.78 60.53
CA ILE A 243 -62.22 21.68 59.70
C ILE A 243 -62.88 20.90 58.55
N GLN A 244 -62.20 19.91 57.95
CA GLN A 244 -62.76 19.04 56.92
C GLN A 244 -63.96 18.23 57.41
N ALA A 245 -63.87 17.64 58.61
CA ALA A 245 -64.98 16.89 59.20
C ALA A 245 -66.22 17.76 59.42
N ARG A 246 -66.03 19.04 59.79
CA ARG A 246 -67.12 20.01 59.91
C ARG A 246 -67.73 20.38 58.56
N ALA A 247 -66.91 20.51 57.51
CA ALA A 247 -67.38 20.80 56.15
C ALA A 247 -68.29 19.69 55.58
N GLU A 248 -67.95 18.42 55.82
CA GLU A 248 -68.76 17.28 55.39
C GLU A 248 -70.14 17.26 56.03
N GLN A 249 -70.22 17.57 57.33
CA GLN A 249 -71.50 17.66 58.06
C GLN A 249 -72.42 18.73 57.47
N PHE A 250 -71.87 19.87 57.03
CA PHE A 250 -72.67 20.92 56.38
C PHE A 250 -73.11 20.54 54.96
N ASN A 251 -72.26 19.87 54.18
CA ASN A 251 -72.63 19.40 52.83
C ASN A 251 -73.76 18.36 52.86
N ASP A 252 -73.77 17.46 53.85
CA ASP A 252 -74.85 16.48 54.02
C ASP A 252 -76.19 17.14 54.36
N LEU A 253 -76.16 18.22 55.16
CA LEU A 253 -77.34 19.03 55.45
C LEU A 253 -77.82 19.80 54.22
N GLU A 254 -76.92 20.38 53.43
CA GLU A 254 -77.28 21.07 52.19
C GLU A 254 -77.95 20.11 51.18
N LEU A 255 -77.44 18.89 51.05
CA LEU A 255 -78.03 17.86 50.17
C LEU A 255 -79.44 17.43 50.61
N LEU A 256 -79.67 17.31 51.92
CA LEU A 256 -80.97 16.88 52.46
C LEU A 256 -82.07 17.91 52.21
N PHE A 257 -81.75 19.20 52.27
CA PHE A 257 -82.72 20.30 52.11
C PHE A 257 -82.81 20.84 50.68
N ASP A 258 -82.23 20.16 49.69
CA ASP A 258 -82.16 20.60 48.28
C ASP A 258 -81.46 21.98 48.15
N MET A 259 -80.48 22.28 49.00
CA MET A 259 -79.63 23.46 48.90
C MET A 259 -78.44 23.21 47.97
N ALA A 260 -77.89 24.28 47.38
CA ALA A 260 -76.67 24.18 46.60
C ALA A 260 -75.49 23.84 47.53
N MET A 261 -74.79 22.74 47.26
CA MET A 261 -73.63 22.34 48.06
C MET A 261 -72.54 23.40 48.03
N SER A 262 -72.00 23.73 49.20
CA SER A 262 -70.91 24.67 49.39
C SER A 262 -69.57 24.02 49.08
N ASP A 263 -68.78 24.68 48.22
CA ASP A 263 -67.43 24.24 47.88
C ASP A 263 -66.40 25.03 48.71
N TYR A 264 -65.80 24.37 49.70
CA TYR A 264 -64.79 24.97 50.59
C TYR A 264 -63.39 24.93 49.95
N ARG A 265 -63.22 25.61 48.80
CA ARG A 265 -61.96 25.63 48.03
C ARG A 265 -60.71 25.96 48.86
N PRO A 266 -60.71 26.97 49.76
CA PRO A 266 -59.51 27.30 50.54
C PRO A 266 -59.02 26.14 51.43
N LEU A 267 -59.93 25.27 51.87
CA LEU A 267 -59.60 24.11 52.69
C LEU A 267 -58.95 23.01 51.85
N ASN A 268 -59.51 22.72 50.67
CA ASN A 268 -58.91 21.80 49.71
C ASN A 268 -57.52 22.27 49.27
N ASP A 269 -57.34 23.58 49.07
CA ASP A 269 -56.03 24.16 48.75
C ASP A 269 -55.03 24.05 49.91
N CYS A 270 -55.46 24.11 51.17
CA CYS A 270 -54.58 23.88 52.33
C CYS A 270 -54.12 22.43 52.38
N LEU A 271 -55.03 21.48 52.18
CA LEU A 271 -54.74 20.06 52.19
C LEU A 271 -53.77 19.67 51.07
N ASN A 272 -54.02 20.16 49.86
CA ASN A 272 -53.12 19.97 48.72
C ASN A 272 -51.74 20.60 48.98
N ASN A 273 -51.69 21.81 49.53
CA ASN A 273 -50.42 22.47 49.86
C ASN A 273 -49.65 21.72 50.96
N LEU A 274 -50.31 21.16 51.98
CA LEU A 274 -49.67 20.38 53.03
C LEU A 274 -49.03 19.10 52.49
N ILE A 275 -49.75 18.37 51.62
CA ILE A 275 -49.22 17.17 50.96
C ILE A 275 -47.99 17.53 50.14
N LEU A 276 -48.09 18.62 49.36
CA LEU A 276 -47.00 19.10 48.52
C LEU A 276 -45.79 19.58 49.33
N LEU A 277 -46.03 20.26 50.45
CA LEU A 277 -44.99 20.78 51.32
C LEU A 277 -44.24 19.65 52.03
N LYS A 278 -44.95 18.65 52.55
CA LYS A 278 -44.32 17.46 53.13
C LYS A 278 -43.43 16.73 52.12
N ASN A 279 -43.96 16.47 50.92
CA ASN A 279 -43.20 15.79 49.88
C ASN A 279 -41.93 16.57 49.47
N LEU A 280 -41.99 17.91 49.45
CA LEU A 280 -40.84 18.75 49.15
C LEU A 280 -39.78 18.70 50.27
N TRP A 281 -40.19 18.74 51.54
CA TRP A 281 -39.28 18.61 52.67
C TRP A 281 -38.63 17.21 52.77
N ASP A 282 -39.38 16.14 52.49
CA ASP A 282 -38.85 14.77 52.41
C ASP A 282 -37.74 14.68 51.34
N LEU A 283 -37.96 15.31 50.18
CA LEU A 283 -36.98 15.35 49.10
C LEU A 283 -35.73 16.17 49.46
N ILE A 284 -35.90 17.27 50.21
CA ILE A 284 -34.78 18.10 50.68
C ILE A 284 -33.88 17.33 51.64
N VAL A 285 -34.48 16.62 52.60
CA VAL A 285 -33.73 15.79 53.55
C VAL A 285 -32.97 14.69 52.80
N LEU A 286 -33.63 14.01 51.85
CA LEU A 286 -33.00 12.98 51.04
C LEU A 286 -31.75 13.49 50.31
N VAL A 287 -31.86 14.64 49.61
CA VAL A 287 -30.73 15.24 48.88
C VAL A 287 -29.60 15.64 49.83
N ARG A 288 -29.93 16.29 50.96
CA ARG A 288 -28.92 16.79 51.91
C ARG A 288 -28.17 15.65 52.61
N GLU A 289 -28.87 14.65 53.11
CA GLU A 289 -28.24 13.48 53.74
C GLU A 289 -27.35 12.75 52.73
N THR A 290 -27.81 12.56 51.49
CA THR A 290 -27.02 11.94 50.41
C THR A 290 -25.74 12.72 50.13
N PHE A 291 -25.81 14.04 49.98
CA PHE A 291 -24.62 14.87 49.74
C PHE A 291 -23.69 14.94 50.95
N SER A 292 -24.24 14.97 52.17
CA SER A 292 -23.45 15.00 53.40
C SER A 292 -22.62 13.72 53.59
N ALA A 293 -23.18 12.57 53.21
CA ALA A 293 -22.46 11.29 53.22
C ALA A 293 -21.25 11.34 52.28
N TRP A 294 -21.40 11.96 51.10
CA TRP A 294 -20.32 12.06 50.10
C TRP A 294 -19.15 12.93 50.57
N TYR A 295 -19.40 14.00 51.33
CA TYR A 295 -18.35 14.89 51.81
C TYR A 295 -17.27 14.19 52.64
N THR A 296 -17.60 13.07 53.29
CA THR A 296 -16.68 12.31 54.15
C THR A 296 -15.90 11.21 53.42
N VAL A 297 -16.18 10.98 52.13
CA VAL A 297 -15.52 9.91 51.36
C VAL A 297 -14.08 10.32 51.00
N PRO A 298 -13.05 9.50 51.33
CA PRO A 298 -11.66 9.75 50.94
C PRO A 298 -11.46 9.64 49.43
N TRP A 299 -10.53 10.43 48.86
CA TRP A 299 -10.25 10.51 47.42
C TRP A 299 -10.17 9.16 46.70
N GLU A 300 -9.47 8.19 47.27
CA GLU A 300 -9.26 6.86 46.67
C GLU A 300 -10.53 6.01 46.56
N LYS A 301 -11.58 6.33 47.31
CA LYS A 301 -12.85 5.58 47.37
C LYS A 301 -14.01 6.31 46.71
N ILE A 302 -13.76 7.43 46.03
CA ILE A 302 -14.80 8.22 45.36
C ILE A 302 -15.18 7.53 44.06
N ASP A 303 -16.41 7.02 43.98
CA ASP A 303 -17.00 6.54 42.73
C ASP A 303 -17.86 7.65 42.10
N THR A 304 -17.23 8.44 41.23
CA THR A 304 -17.88 9.52 40.47
C THR A 304 -18.97 9.01 39.52
N GLY A 305 -18.85 7.77 39.02
CA GLY A 305 -19.83 7.16 38.13
C GLY A 305 -21.16 6.89 38.86
N GLN A 306 -21.09 6.23 40.01
CA GLN A 306 -22.25 5.97 40.86
C GLN A 306 -22.86 7.27 41.41
N MET A 307 -22.03 8.23 41.82
CA MET A 307 -22.49 9.55 42.27
C MET A 307 -23.22 10.32 41.17
N LEU A 308 -22.73 10.31 39.92
CA LEU A 308 -23.39 10.97 38.78
C LEU A 308 -24.76 10.36 38.46
N VAL A 309 -24.89 9.03 38.55
CA VAL A 309 -26.20 8.36 38.39
C VAL A 309 -27.16 8.82 39.48
N THR A 310 -26.71 8.83 40.74
CA THR A 310 -27.51 9.25 41.89
C THR A 310 -27.95 10.72 41.77
N VAL A 311 -27.06 11.64 41.34
CA VAL A 311 -27.43 13.05 41.11
C VAL A 311 -28.45 13.20 39.97
N ARG A 312 -28.34 12.42 38.88
CA ARG A 312 -29.32 12.45 37.79
C ARG A 312 -30.69 11.97 38.25
N GLU A 313 -30.74 10.91 39.06
CA GLU A 313 -31.97 10.40 39.66
C GLU A 313 -32.61 11.44 40.59
N LEU A 314 -31.83 12.04 41.49
CA LEU A 314 -32.30 13.12 42.37
C LEU A 314 -32.78 14.35 41.57
N ALA A 315 -32.05 14.75 40.53
CA ALA A 315 -32.47 15.85 39.65
C ALA A 315 -33.77 15.53 38.92
N GLN A 316 -33.97 14.28 38.52
CA GLN A 316 -35.22 13.83 37.89
C GLN A 316 -36.38 13.83 38.89
N GLN A 317 -36.15 13.37 40.13
CA GLN A 317 -37.13 13.42 41.20
C GLN A 317 -37.56 14.86 41.50
N VAL A 318 -36.60 15.80 41.65
CA VAL A 318 -36.88 17.24 41.81
C VAL A 318 -37.69 17.79 40.63
N ARG A 319 -37.31 17.49 39.38
CA ARG A 319 -38.05 17.96 38.19
C ARG A 319 -39.45 17.38 38.03
N SER A 320 -39.64 16.13 38.46
CA SER A 320 -40.91 15.41 38.39
C SER A 320 -41.93 15.88 39.43
N ALA A 321 -41.49 16.66 40.42
CA ALA A 321 -42.36 17.27 41.40
C ALA A 321 -43.40 18.19 40.72
N GLN A 322 -44.62 18.23 41.27
CA GLN A 322 -45.77 18.86 40.64
C GLN A 322 -45.52 20.34 40.27
N LYS A 323 -46.06 20.79 39.13
CA LYS A 323 -45.84 22.14 38.56
C LYS A 323 -46.14 23.30 39.52
N GLY A 324 -47.03 23.11 40.50
CA GLY A 324 -47.38 24.11 41.51
C GLY A 324 -46.26 24.45 42.51
N LEU A 325 -45.28 23.56 42.70
CA LEU A 325 -44.16 23.73 43.64
C LEU A 325 -43.11 24.74 43.17
N ARG A 326 -43.05 25.02 41.86
CA ARG A 326 -42.02 25.86 41.24
C ARG A 326 -42.08 27.33 41.64
N ALA A 327 -43.24 27.77 42.15
CA ALA A 327 -43.42 29.13 42.64
C ALA A 327 -42.84 29.34 44.04
N TRP A 328 -42.46 28.27 44.75
CA TRP A 328 -41.96 28.36 46.12
C TRP A 328 -40.44 28.58 46.14
N PRO A 329 -39.92 29.53 46.94
CA PRO A 329 -38.48 29.75 47.09
C PRO A 329 -37.72 28.49 47.52
N LEU A 330 -38.37 27.63 48.31
CA LEU A 330 -37.83 26.36 48.78
C LEU A 330 -37.50 25.39 47.63
N TYR A 331 -38.29 25.39 46.54
CA TYR A 331 -38.04 24.54 45.36
C TYR A 331 -36.86 25.06 44.53
N ALA A 332 -36.72 26.38 44.39
CA ALA A 332 -35.60 26.98 43.67
C ALA A 332 -34.26 26.64 44.33
N TRP A 333 -34.21 26.69 45.66
CA TRP A 333 -33.02 26.37 46.43
C TRP A 333 -32.54 24.92 46.25
N ILE A 334 -33.45 23.93 46.33
CA ILE A 334 -33.08 22.51 46.15
C ILE A 334 -32.66 22.21 44.71
N GLN A 335 -33.25 22.91 43.73
CA GLN A 335 -32.88 22.80 42.33
C GLN A 335 -31.45 23.32 42.08
N ASP A 336 -31.06 24.43 42.70
CA ASP A 336 -29.71 25.00 42.56
C ASP A 336 -28.64 24.12 43.24
N GLU A 337 -28.92 23.55 44.41
CA GLU A 337 -28.03 22.58 45.09
C GLU A 337 -27.72 21.36 44.21
N VAL A 338 -28.76 20.74 43.62
CA VAL A 338 -28.58 19.57 42.74
C VAL A 338 -27.87 19.96 41.44
N LYS A 339 -28.12 21.17 40.91
CA LYS A 339 -27.47 21.67 39.69
C LYS A 339 -25.98 21.92 39.91
N ASN A 340 -25.60 22.50 41.05
CA ASN A 340 -24.20 22.72 41.40
C ASN A 340 -23.43 21.40 41.53
N MET A 341 -24.02 20.40 42.20
CA MET A 341 -23.41 19.08 42.31
C MET A 341 -23.30 18.36 40.96
N SER A 342 -24.29 18.51 40.08
CA SER A 342 -24.27 17.95 38.73
C SER A 342 -23.19 18.58 37.82
N ALA A 343 -22.77 19.81 38.09
CA ALA A 343 -21.70 20.48 37.35
C ALA A 343 -20.31 20.16 37.91
N ALA A 344 -20.19 19.92 39.23
CA ALA A 344 -18.92 19.62 39.87
C ALA A 344 -18.44 18.17 39.64
N LEU A 345 -19.34 17.18 39.71
CA LEU A 345 -18.98 15.76 39.63
C LEU A 345 -18.26 15.33 38.33
N PRO A 346 -18.63 15.82 37.12
CA PRO A 346 -17.89 15.50 35.90
C PRO A 346 -16.43 15.95 35.97
N LEU A 347 -16.14 17.11 36.54
CA LEU A 347 -14.78 17.62 36.69
C LEU A 347 -13.96 16.79 37.68
N VAL A 348 -14.60 16.29 38.74
CA VAL A 348 -13.97 15.36 39.68
C VAL A 348 -13.64 14.02 39.01
N ASN A 349 -14.50 13.55 38.09
CA ASN A 349 -14.25 12.33 37.33
C ASN A 349 -13.03 12.45 36.41
N GLU A 350 -12.88 13.58 35.71
CA GLU A 350 -11.72 13.84 34.86
C GLU A 350 -10.41 13.91 35.68
N LEU A 351 -10.45 14.50 36.87
CA LEU A 351 -9.31 14.54 37.79
C LEU A 351 -8.94 13.18 38.39
N HIS A 352 -9.84 12.20 38.32
CA HIS A 352 -9.58 10.81 38.74
C HIS A 352 -8.84 9.98 37.66
N SER A 353 -8.43 10.61 36.55
CA SER A 353 -7.61 9.95 35.54
C SER A 353 -6.26 9.48 36.12
N ASP A 354 -5.92 8.20 35.90
CA ASP A 354 -4.65 7.58 36.31
C ASP A 354 -3.41 8.24 35.66
N THR A 355 -3.62 9.12 34.68
CA THR A 355 -2.57 9.85 33.95
C THR A 355 -2.06 11.10 34.67
N MET A 356 -2.72 11.53 35.75
CA MET A 356 -2.39 12.74 36.49
C MET A 356 -1.18 12.54 37.43
N ARG A 357 -0.09 13.30 37.23
CA ARG A 357 1.14 13.30 38.06
C ARG A 357 1.27 14.60 38.85
N ASP A 358 2.18 14.66 39.83
CA ASP A 358 2.38 15.81 40.74
C ASP A 358 2.53 17.17 40.03
N ARG A 359 3.14 17.18 38.85
CA ARG A 359 3.25 18.39 38.00
C ARG A 359 1.90 18.91 37.49
N HIS A 360 0.95 18.03 37.17
CA HIS A 360 -0.39 18.42 36.74
C HIS A 360 -1.21 18.95 37.94
N TRP A 361 -1.00 18.37 39.13
CA TRP A 361 -1.55 18.90 40.38
C TRP A 361 -0.97 20.28 40.73
N ALA A 362 0.32 20.51 40.47
CA ALA A 362 0.94 21.83 40.62
C ALA A 362 0.35 22.87 39.65
N LEU A 363 0.09 22.49 38.40
CA LEU A 363 -0.61 23.34 37.42
C LEU A 363 -2.05 23.65 37.87
N LEU A 364 -2.76 22.65 38.39
CA LEU A 364 -4.11 22.82 38.93
C LEU A 364 -4.13 23.80 40.12
N MET A 365 -3.17 23.70 41.04
CA MET A 365 -3.00 24.63 42.17
C MET A 365 -2.68 26.05 41.70
N ALA A 366 -1.87 26.20 40.64
CA ALA A 366 -1.54 27.50 40.06
C ALA A 366 -2.77 28.16 39.41
N VAL A 367 -3.62 27.39 38.71
CA VAL A 367 -4.85 27.87 38.07
C VAL A 367 -5.92 28.23 39.10
N THR A 368 -6.17 27.37 40.08
CA THR A 368 -7.21 27.57 41.11
C THR A 368 -6.81 28.56 42.21
N LYS A 369 -5.52 28.92 42.28
CA LYS A 369 -4.92 29.79 43.32
C LYS A 369 -5.15 29.27 44.74
N LYS A 370 -5.44 27.98 44.90
CA LYS A 370 -5.69 27.29 46.17
C LYS A 370 -4.65 26.18 46.30
N THR A 371 -3.99 26.11 47.44
CA THR A 371 -2.98 25.10 47.76
C THR A 371 -3.58 24.00 48.61
N PHE A 372 -3.37 22.74 48.25
CA PHE A 372 -3.76 21.59 49.06
C PHE A 372 -2.68 20.50 48.97
N GLU A 373 -2.56 19.68 50.01
CA GLU A 373 -1.66 18.52 50.02
C GLU A 373 -2.48 17.24 49.85
N LYS A 374 -2.05 16.37 48.92
CA LYS A 374 -2.65 15.05 48.70
C LYS A 374 -2.20 14.08 49.80
N GLY A 375 -2.76 14.24 51.00
CA GLY A 375 -2.60 13.33 52.13
C GLY A 375 -3.74 12.31 52.25
N PRO A 376 -3.64 11.33 53.17
CA PRO A 376 -4.71 10.36 53.45
C PRO A 376 -6.02 11.01 53.99
N GLU A 377 -5.97 12.27 54.42
CA GLU A 377 -7.15 13.05 54.82
C GLU A 377 -7.82 13.82 53.67
N PHE A 378 -7.32 13.69 52.43
CA PHE A 378 -7.91 14.34 51.27
C PHE A 378 -9.25 13.69 50.90
N SER A 379 -10.35 14.41 51.12
CA SER A 379 -11.73 13.94 50.96
C SER A 379 -12.47 14.76 49.90
N PHE A 380 -13.64 14.27 49.47
CA PHE A 380 -14.50 14.94 48.49
C PHE A 380 -14.83 16.40 48.88
N ARG A 381 -14.91 16.69 50.19
CA ARG A 381 -15.11 18.05 50.70
C ARG A 381 -14.02 19.03 50.24
N HIS A 382 -12.76 18.64 50.34
CA HIS A 382 -11.64 19.50 49.95
C HIS A 382 -11.65 19.81 48.45
N LEU A 383 -12.20 18.91 47.60
CA LEU A 383 -12.34 19.16 46.16
C LEU A 383 -13.47 20.13 45.83
N LEU A 384 -14.55 20.12 46.60
CA LEU A 384 -15.64 21.09 46.43
C LEU A 384 -15.23 22.49 46.89
N GLU A 385 -14.38 22.59 47.91
CA GLU A 385 -13.78 23.85 48.35
C GLU A 385 -12.89 24.49 47.28
N LEU A 386 -12.42 23.73 46.28
CA LEU A 386 -11.70 24.27 45.12
C LEU A 386 -12.60 24.97 44.10
N GLU A 387 -13.92 24.79 44.19
CA GLU A 387 -14.91 25.43 43.30
C GLU A 387 -14.60 25.22 41.81
N LEU A 388 -14.22 23.99 41.45
CA LEU A 388 -13.74 23.61 40.11
C LEU A 388 -14.68 24.00 38.95
N HIS A 389 -15.98 24.17 39.23
CA HIS A 389 -16.98 24.61 38.26
C HIS A 389 -16.70 26.00 37.66
N HIS A 390 -15.91 26.85 38.33
CA HIS A 390 -15.47 28.14 37.79
C HIS A 390 -14.28 28.04 36.81
N PHE A 391 -13.53 26.94 36.83
CA PHE A 391 -12.31 26.74 36.04
C PHE A 391 -12.41 25.51 35.11
N SER A 392 -13.63 25.16 34.68
CA SER A 392 -13.90 23.93 33.92
C SER A 392 -13.03 23.75 32.68
N SER A 393 -12.76 24.81 31.90
CA SER A 393 -11.95 24.73 30.67
C SER A 393 -10.50 24.37 30.96
N ASP A 394 -9.90 25.04 31.94
CA ASP A 394 -8.48 24.85 32.29
C ASP A 394 -8.24 23.45 32.89
N VAL A 395 -9.20 22.94 33.66
CA VAL A 395 -9.15 21.57 34.20
C VAL A 395 -9.16 20.55 33.05
N TYR A 396 -10.02 20.75 32.05
CA TYR A 396 -10.06 19.88 30.86
C TYR A 396 -8.74 19.91 30.08
N ASP A 397 -8.15 21.09 29.87
CA ASP A 397 -6.90 21.22 29.14
C ASP A 397 -5.72 20.54 29.87
N ILE A 398 -5.65 20.65 31.20
CA ILE A 398 -4.62 19.98 32.01
C ILE A 398 -4.79 18.45 31.98
N VAL A 399 -6.01 17.95 32.07
CA VAL A 399 -6.28 16.50 32.00
C VAL A 399 -5.98 15.97 30.60
N ASP A 400 -6.41 16.65 29.54
CA ASP A 400 -6.12 16.28 28.15
C ASP A 400 -4.61 16.31 27.85
N GLN A 401 -3.88 17.30 28.39
CA GLN A 401 -2.42 17.30 28.35
C GLN A 401 -1.86 16.04 29.02
N SER A 402 -2.33 15.68 30.21
CA SER A 402 -1.86 14.48 30.92
C SER A 402 -2.12 13.18 30.15
N VAL A 403 -3.27 13.05 29.49
CA VAL A 403 -3.67 11.86 28.72
C VAL A 403 -2.82 11.73 27.47
N LYS A 404 -2.58 12.83 26.75
CA LYS A 404 -1.67 12.86 25.59
C LYS A 404 -0.24 12.53 25.99
N GLU A 405 0.25 13.10 27.09
CA GLU A 405 1.57 12.80 27.65
C GLU A 405 1.72 11.31 28.01
N ALA A 406 0.77 10.73 28.74
CA ALA A 406 0.82 9.33 29.15
C ALA A 406 0.74 8.36 27.97
N LYS A 407 -0.10 8.66 26.97
CA LYS A 407 -0.24 7.83 25.76
C LYS A 407 1.02 7.85 24.90
N ILE A 408 1.65 9.01 24.76
CA ILE A 408 2.94 9.14 24.06
C ILE A 408 4.01 8.38 24.86
N ALA A 409 4.12 8.62 26.16
CA ALA A 409 5.12 7.95 27.01
C ALA A 409 5.01 6.42 26.95
N TRP A 410 3.81 5.85 27.10
CA TRP A 410 3.62 4.39 27.10
C TRP A 410 3.85 3.75 25.72
N SER A 411 3.38 4.41 24.65
CA SER A 411 3.65 3.97 23.28
C SER A 411 5.15 3.98 22.98
N GLN A 412 5.85 5.03 23.38
CA GLN A 412 7.29 5.17 23.14
C GLN A 412 8.12 4.22 24.02
N GLU A 413 7.73 4.00 25.27
CA GLU A 413 8.38 3.02 26.15
C GLU A 413 8.20 1.58 25.64
N GLY A 414 7.01 1.24 25.12
CA GLY A 414 6.76 -0.04 24.46
C GLY A 414 7.61 -0.24 23.20
N LYS A 415 7.80 0.82 22.39
CA LYS A 415 8.68 0.78 21.21
C LYS A 415 10.16 0.64 21.59
N LEU A 416 10.65 1.42 22.55
CA LEU A 416 12.00 1.33 23.09
C LEU A 416 12.31 -0.07 23.65
N ASP A 417 11.38 -0.65 24.42
CA ASP A 417 11.53 -2.02 24.94
C ASP A 417 11.54 -3.06 23.80
N GLY A 418 10.74 -2.84 22.75
CA GLY A 418 10.76 -3.63 21.53
C GLY A 418 12.10 -3.59 20.80
N ILE A 419 12.66 -2.40 20.56
CA ILE A 419 13.97 -2.19 19.95
C ILE A 419 15.05 -2.86 20.81
N ARG A 420 15.07 -2.61 22.13
CA ARG A 420 16.01 -3.22 23.06
C ARG A 420 15.98 -4.75 23.03
N LYS A 421 14.79 -5.36 23.04
CA LYS A 421 14.63 -6.83 22.97
C LYS A 421 15.06 -7.42 21.65
N THR A 422 14.88 -6.67 20.55
CA THR A 422 15.27 -7.11 19.21
C THR A 422 16.80 -7.10 19.09
N TRP A 423 17.43 -5.96 19.37
CA TRP A 423 18.89 -5.80 19.22
C TRP A 423 19.73 -6.54 20.26
N SER A 424 19.15 -6.90 21.41
CA SER A 424 19.81 -7.79 22.39
C SER A 424 19.82 -9.26 21.99
N LYS A 425 19.02 -9.66 20.99
CA LYS A 425 18.93 -11.04 20.48
C LYS A 425 19.38 -11.19 19.03
N MET A 426 19.53 -10.07 18.32
CA MET A 426 19.91 -10.06 16.91
C MET A 426 21.32 -10.65 16.77
N SER A 427 21.39 -11.80 16.10
CA SER A 427 22.63 -12.53 15.86
C SER A 427 23.07 -12.44 14.41
N VAL A 428 24.38 -12.50 14.19
CA VAL A 428 24.98 -12.54 12.86
C VAL A 428 25.67 -13.87 12.66
N ASP A 429 25.47 -14.46 11.48
CA ASP A 429 26.12 -15.70 11.09
C ASP A 429 27.45 -15.41 10.39
N PHE A 430 28.45 -16.21 10.73
CA PHE A 430 29.75 -16.21 10.06
C PHE A 430 29.88 -17.48 9.20
N ASP A 431 30.24 -17.30 7.94
CA ASP A 431 30.62 -18.38 7.04
C ASP A 431 32.05 -18.84 7.36
N ASN A 432 32.15 -20.06 7.89
CA ASN A 432 33.42 -20.70 8.26
C ASN A 432 34.02 -21.52 7.11
N GLY A 433 33.66 -21.26 5.85
CA GLY A 433 34.24 -21.93 4.68
C GLY A 433 35.76 -21.77 4.55
N ARG A 434 36.36 -20.77 5.20
CA ARG A 434 37.81 -20.58 5.35
C ARG A 434 38.20 -20.63 6.83
N GLU A 435 39.01 -21.62 7.22
CA GLU A 435 39.46 -21.78 8.62
C GLU A 435 40.33 -20.61 9.12
N ASP A 436 41.00 -19.90 8.20
CA ASP A 436 41.89 -18.78 8.52
C ASP A 436 41.17 -17.43 8.67
N CYS A 437 39.93 -17.30 8.16
CA CYS A 437 39.17 -16.06 8.22
C CYS A 437 37.65 -16.32 8.08
N PRO A 438 36.88 -16.36 9.18
CA PRO A 438 35.43 -16.50 9.11
C PRO A 438 34.81 -15.21 8.54
N LEU A 439 33.99 -15.30 7.51
CA LEU A 439 33.42 -14.12 6.81
C LEU A 439 31.98 -13.84 7.24
N LEU A 440 31.55 -12.58 7.21
CA LEU A 440 30.15 -12.25 7.47
C LEU A 440 29.25 -12.82 6.36
N ALA A 441 28.18 -13.52 6.76
CA ALA A 441 27.14 -14.00 5.85
C ALA A 441 26.23 -12.85 5.37
N ASP A 442 25.09 -13.17 4.75
CA ASP A 442 24.15 -12.15 4.27
C ASP A 442 23.58 -11.31 5.43
N LEU A 443 23.74 -9.99 5.34
CA LEU A 443 23.30 -9.01 6.33
C LEU A 443 22.03 -8.26 5.91
N SER A 444 21.37 -8.69 4.83
CA SER A 444 20.22 -7.95 4.25
C SER A 444 19.09 -7.71 5.25
N GLU A 445 18.69 -8.72 6.02
CA GLU A 445 17.64 -8.60 7.04
C GLU A 445 18.04 -7.64 8.17
N VAL A 446 19.30 -7.71 8.59
CA VAL A 446 19.86 -6.85 9.65
C VAL A 446 19.87 -5.40 9.19
N LEU A 447 20.27 -5.11 7.96
CA LEU A 447 20.35 -3.75 7.42
C LEU A 447 18.95 -3.15 7.23
N GLU A 448 17.98 -3.91 6.70
CA GLU A 448 16.60 -3.43 6.59
C GLU A 448 16.01 -3.09 7.96
N ARG A 449 16.31 -3.93 8.97
CA ARG A 449 15.91 -3.68 10.35
C ARG A 449 16.60 -2.47 10.95
N LEU A 450 17.90 -2.29 10.69
CA LEU A 450 18.70 -1.16 11.16
C LEU A 450 18.18 0.16 10.62
N GLU A 451 17.85 0.23 9.33
CA GLU A 451 17.28 1.43 8.70
C GLU A 451 15.92 1.78 9.33
N SER A 452 15.03 0.79 9.48
CA SER A 452 13.71 0.99 10.09
C SER A 452 13.82 1.47 11.54
N ASP A 453 14.57 0.77 12.37
CA ASP A 453 14.67 1.07 13.80
C ASP A 453 15.46 2.38 14.05
N SER A 454 16.47 2.72 13.21
CA SER A 454 17.18 4.00 13.27
C SER A 454 16.27 5.19 12.92
N LEU A 455 15.38 5.03 11.93
CA LEU A 455 14.41 6.05 11.56
C LEU A 455 13.35 6.24 12.66
N GLU A 456 12.93 5.16 13.32
CA GLU A 456 12.09 5.24 14.52
C GLU A 456 12.78 6.00 15.65
N MET A 457 14.05 5.72 15.94
CA MET A 457 14.83 6.41 16.99
C MET A 457 15.01 7.92 16.68
N LEU A 458 15.29 8.28 15.42
CA LEU A 458 15.37 9.67 15.00
C LEU A 458 14.01 10.39 15.12
N SER A 459 12.92 9.71 14.76
CA SER A 459 11.56 10.22 14.94
C SER A 459 11.26 10.48 16.41
N MET A 460 11.65 9.56 17.30
CA MET A 460 11.52 9.72 18.75
C MET A 460 12.34 10.90 19.26
N ALA A 461 13.60 11.03 18.89
CA ALA A 461 14.46 12.14 19.32
C ALA A 461 13.89 13.53 18.93
N SER A 462 13.20 13.63 17.79
CA SER A 462 12.62 14.88 17.28
C SER A 462 11.36 15.38 18.03
N GLN A 463 10.72 14.52 18.84
CA GLN A 463 9.40 14.81 19.44
C GLN A 463 9.43 15.61 20.76
N GLY A 464 10.60 16.11 21.18
CA GLY A 464 10.71 17.20 22.17
C GLY A 464 10.20 16.88 23.59
N ARG A 465 9.55 17.88 24.24
CA ARG A 465 9.20 17.95 25.68
C ARG A 465 8.50 16.72 26.28
N PHE A 466 7.97 15.81 25.47
CA PHE A 466 7.26 14.61 25.88
C PHE A 466 8.16 13.40 26.21
N ILE A 467 9.47 13.51 25.93
CA ILE A 467 10.45 12.40 26.04
C ILE A 467 11.47 12.64 27.16
N GLU A 468 11.31 13.68 27.99
CA GLU A 468 12.30 14.06 29.03
C GLU A 468 12.69 12.91 29.98
N PHE A 469 11.79 11.95 30.22
CA PHE A 469 12.07 10.74 31.03
C PHE A 469 12.84 9.63 30.29
N CYS A 470 12.68 9.50 28.96
CA CYS A 470 13.31 8.45 28.16
C CYS A 470 14.49 8.95 27.31
N LYS A 471 14.71 10.27 27.27
CA LYS A 471 15.76 10.92 26.48
C LYS A 471 17.16 10.29 26.64
N PRO A 472 17.69 10.05 27.86
CA PRO A 472 19.01 9.44 28.00
C PRO A 472 19.08 8.04 27.37
N THR A 473 18.00 7.25 27.48
CA THR A 473 17.93 5.90 26.88
C THR A 473 17.78 5.95 25.36
N VAL A 474 17.04 6.92 24.82
CA VAL A 474 16.90 7.15 23.38
C VAL A 474 18.23 7.59 22.78
N ASP A 475 18.91 8.54 23.43
CA ASP A 475 20.21 9.05 22.99
C ASP A 475 21.26 7.90 22.99
N GLU A 476 21.29 7.07 24.03
CA GLU A 476 22.18 5.90 24.13
C GLU A 476 21.96 4.90 22.99
N TRP A 477 20.70 4.49 22.73
CA TRP A 477 20.40 3.52 21.69
C TRP A 477 20.52 4.11 20.28
N SER A 478 20.27 5.40 20.11
CA SER A 478 20.50 6.10 18.85
C SER A 478 21.99 6.13 18.50
N GLU A 479 22.86 6.43 19.46
CA GLU A 479 24.31 6.37 19.28
C GLU A 479 24.74 4.94 18.95
N LYS A 480 24.20 3.94 19.66
CA LYS A 480 24.51 2.54 19.39
C LYS A 480 24.18 2.10 17.97
N LEU A 481 22.96 2.36 17.50
CA LEU A 481 22.54 1.98 16.15
C LEU A 481 23.32 2.73 15.07
N GLN A 482 23.63 4.01 15.30
CA GLN A 482 24.42 4.82 14.36
C GLN A 482 25.84 4.27 14.19
N THR A 483 26.51 3.89 15.27
CA THR A 483 27.84 3.28 15.17
C THR A 483 27.76 1.89 14.55
N VAL A 484 26.73 1.09 14.86
CA VAL A 484 26.50 -0.22 14.21
C VAL A 484 26.37 -0.04 12.68
N ASP A 485 25.59 0.93 12.22
CA ASP A 485 25.45 1.23 10.79
C ASP A 485 26.78 1.63 10.16
N ALA A 486 27.47 2.61 10.74
CA ALA A 486 28.76 3.07 10.25
C ALA A 486 29.80 1.92 10.16
N VAL A 487 29.85 1.07 11.18
CA VAL A 487 30.76 -0.09 11.23
C VAL A 487 30.38 -1.12 10.17
N LEU A 488 29.11 -1.53 10.07
CA LEU A 488 28.66 -2.55 9.11
C LEU A 488 28.84 -2.13 7.64
N GLN A 489 28.60 -0.85 7.33
CA GLN A 489 28.81 -0.31 5.98
C GLN A 489 30.27 -0.41 5.55
N VAL A 490 31.20 0.04 6.41
CA VAL A 490 32.64 -0.05 6.14
C VAL A 490 33.09 -1.51 6.09
N TRP A 491 32.64 -2.33 7.04
CA TRP A 491 32.99 -3.75 7.14
C TRP A 491 32.59 -4.53 5.89
N ARG A 492 31.35 -4.37 5.41
CA ARG A 492 30.85 -5.04 4.20
C ARG A 492 31.62 -4.60 2.97
N LYS A 493 31.82 -3.29 2.80
CA LYS A 493 32.58 -2.74 1.68
C LYS A 493 34.02 -3.28 1.68
N PHE A 494 34.66 -3.27 2.85
CA PHE A 494 36.01 -3.79 3.03
C PHE A 494 36.07 -5.29 2.71
N GLN A 495 35.16 -6.11 3.25
CA GLN A 495 35.16 -7.56 3.03
C GLN A 495 35.11 -7.90 1.53
N VAL A 496 34.24 -7.25 0.77
CA VAL A 496 34.12 -7.46 -0.69
C VAL A 496 35.41 -7.08 -1.41
N ASN A 497 35.97 -5.90 -1.09
CA ASN A 497 37.19 -5.41 -1.73
C ASN A 497 38.42 -6.25 -1.35
N TRP A 498 38.54 -6.64 -0.09
CA TRP A 498 39.61 -7.49 0.43
C TRP A 498 39.54 -8.89 -0.19
N CYS A 499 38.37 -9.53 -0.28
CA CYS A 499 38.23 -10.85 -0.94
C CYS A 499 38.69 -10.81 -2.42
N ARG A 500 38.53 -9.67 -3.10
CA ARG A 500 39.00 -9.45 -4.47
C ARG A 500 40.52 -9.23 -4.53
N LEU A 501 41.08 -8.47 -3.59
CA LEU A 501 42.48 -8.05 -3.61
C LEU A 501 43.44 -9.04 -2.93
N GLU A 502 42.97 -9.86 -1.99
CA GLU A 502 43.79 -10.84 -1.26
C GLU A 502 44.45 -11.86 -2.22
N PRO A 503 43.75 -12.51 -3.17
CA PRO A 503 44.42 -13.39 -4.13
C PRO A 503 45.49 -12.66 -4.96
N ILE A 504 45.27 -11.38 -5.28
CA ILE A 504 46.16 -10.58 -6.11
C ILE A 504 47.45 -10.24 -5.36
N PHE A 505 47.36 -9.75 -4.13
CA PHE A 505 48.54 -9.34 -3.36
C PHE A 505 49.22 -10.51 -2.62
N MET A 506 48.49 -11.57 -2.26
CA MET A 506 49.05 -12.69 -1.48
C MET A 506 49.56 -13.84 -2.36
N GLN A 507 48.84 -14.19 -3.43
CA GLN A 507 49.15 -15.37 -4.25
C GLN A 507 49.99 -15.06 -5.50
N SER A 508 50.04 -13.80 -5.93
CA SER A 508 50.81 -13.39 -7.11
C SER A 508 52.23 -12.95 -6.74
N ASP A 509 53.21 -13.83 -6.97
CA ASP A 509 54.62 -13.51 -6.75
C ASP A 509 55.11 -12.34 -7.65
N ASP A 510 54.54 -12.21 -8.85
CA ASP A 510 54.93 -11.17 -9.81
C ASP A 510 54.52 -9.77 -9.30
N ILE A 511 53.27 -9.61 -8.85
CA ILE A 511 52.78 -8.33 -8.30
C ILE A 511 53.54 -7.98 -7.02
N ARG A 512 53.84 -8.97 -6.17
CA ARG A 512 54.65 -8.77 -4.96
C ARG A 512 56.06 -8.29 -5.25
N SER A 513 56.65 -8.75 -6.36
CA SER A 513 57.98 -8.31 -6.78
C SER A 513 57.98 -6.90 -7.38
N GLN A 514 56.88 -6.49 -8.04
CA GLN A 514 56.76 -5.19 -8.70
C GLN A 514 56.30 -4.08 -7.76
N LEU A 515 55.44 -4.39 -6.78
CA LEU A 515 54.91 -3.47 -5.77
C LEU A 515 55.27 -3.95 -4.35
N PRO A 516 56.55 -3.94 -3.96
CA PRO A 516 56.99 -4.55 -2.70
C PRO A 516 56.51 -3.79 -1.46
N ASP A 517 56.41 -2.47 -1.52
CA ASP A 517 55.98 -1.64 -0.39
C ASP A 517 54.46 -1.75 -0.16
N ASP A 518 53.66 -1.70 -1.22
CA ASP A 518 52.20 -1.92 -1.14
C ASP A 518 51.87 -3.36 -0.74
N SER A 519 52.64 -4.36 -1.20
CA SER A 519 52.42 -5.76 -0.80
C SER A 519 52.69 -5.99 0.69
N LYS A 520 53.75 -5.38 1.25
CA LYS A 520 53.97 -5.39 2.71
C LYS A 520 52.85 -4.70 3.47
N ARG A 521 52.35 -3.57 2.94
CA ARG A 521 51.21 -2.86 3.54
C ARG A 521 49.95 -3.72 3.51
N PHE A 522 49.71 -4.43 2.41
CA PHE A 522 48.59 -5.36 2.27
C PHE A 522 48.73 -6.56 3.22
N GLU A 523 49.93 -7.12 3.41
CA GLU A 523 50.17 -8.20 4.38
C GLU A 523 49.85 -7.76 5.83
N LEU A 524 50.23 -6.54 6.21
CA LEU A 524 49.88 -5.99 7.54
C LEU A 524 48.38 -5.79 7.69
N LEU A 525 47.72 -5.31 6.64
CA LEU A 525 46.27 -5.16 6.57
C LEU A 525 45.56 -6.52 6.64
N ASP A 526 46.07 -7.52 5.92
CA ASP A 526 45.52 -8.88 5.85
C ASP A 526 45.52 -9.55 7.23
N ASN A 527 46.66 -9.47 7.93
CA ASN A 527 46.78 -9.96 9.29
C ASN A 527 45.85 -9.20 10.25
N SER A 528 45.80 -7.86 10.15
CA SER A 528 44.91 -7.04 10.99
C SER A 528 43.43 -7.37 10.77
N TRP A 529 43.04 -7.65 9.52
CA TRP A 529 41.69 -8.09 9.18
C TRP A 529 41.38 -9.49 9.72
N LYS A 530 42.27 -10.46 9.52
CA LYS A 530 42.10 -11.84 10.02
C LYS A 530 41.99 -11.87 11.54
N ASP A 531 42.82 -11.11 12.24
CA ASP A 531 42.73 -10.96 13.70
C ASP A 531 41.39 -10.36 14.12
N LEU A 532 40.92 -9.32 13.43
CA LEU A 532 39.61 -8.69 13.68
C LEU A 532 38.45 -9.68 13.45
N MET A 533 38.47 -10.45 12.37
CA MET A 533 37.43 -11.45 12.06
C MET A 533 37.43 -12.62 13.05
N MET A 534 38.61 -13.08 13.48
CA MET A 534 38.72 -14.11 14.52
C MET A 534 38.27 -13.60 15.90
N GLU A 535 38.46 -12.32 16.20
CA GLU A 535 37.92 -11.72 17.42
C GLU A 535 36.39 -11.58 17.33
N ALA A 536 35.88 -11.09 16.21
CA ALA A 536 34.47 -10.85 15.96
C ALA A 536 33.63 -12.13 16.03
N SER A 537 34.12 -13.23 15.44
CA SER A 537 33.44 -14.53 15.42
C SER A 537 33.28 -15.20 16.79
N ARG A 538 33.89 -14.67 17.86
CA ARG A 538 33.73 -15.18 19.24
C ARG A 538 32.38 -14.80 19.86
N SER A 539 31.76 -13.73 19.39
CA SER A 539 30.39 -13.35 19.77
C SER A 539 29.50 -13.42 18.54
N SER A 540 28.24 -13.81 18.73
CA SER A 540 27.24 -13.79 17.67
C SER A 540 26.39 -12.52 17.71
N LEU A 541 26.50 -11.68 18.75
CA LEU A 541 25.61 -10.54 18.98
C LEU A 541 26.10 -9.28 18.26
N ILE A 542 25.28 -8.74 17.37
CA ILE A 542 25.71 -7.68 16.45
C ILE A 542 26.16 -6.39 17.15
N VAL A 543 25.44 -6.00 18.21
CA VAL A 543 25.75 -4.78 18.96
C VAL A 543 27.08 -4.92 19.67
N GLU A 544 27.37 -6.09 20.27
CA GLU A 544 28.65 -6.35 20.94
C GLU A 544 29.81 -6.38 19.94
N ILE A 545 29.58 -6.99 18.77
CA ILE A 545 30.58 -7.04 17.70
C ILE A 545 30.88 -5.62 17.23
N CYS A 546 29.89 -4.78 16.92
CA CYS A 546 30.17 -3.45 16.36
C CYS A 546 30.67 -2.44 17.42
N MET A 547 30.31 -2.62 18.70
CA MET A 547 30.65 -1.72 19.81
C MET A 547 31.97 -2.05 20.51
N ALA A 548 32.67 -3.10 20.11
CA ALA A 548 33.94 -3.43 20.74
C ALA A 548 34.94 -2.27 20.63
N GLU A 549 35.71 -2.08 21.70
CA GLU A 549 36.60 -0.93 21.86
C GLU A 549 37.61 -0.85 20.70
N GLY A 550 37.68 0.31 20.04
CA GLY A 550 38.59 0.56 18.92
C GLY A 550 38.16 0.00 17.56
N ARG A 551 37.06 -0.78 17.46
CA ARG A 551 36.70 -1.47 16.20
C ARG A 551 36.43 -0.54 15.03
N ALA A 552 35.68 0.54 15.25
CA ALA A 552 35.39 1.52 14.22
C ALA A 552 36.67 2.19 13.68
N GLN A 553 37.63 2.48 14.57
CA GLN A 553 38.91 3.08 14.18
C GLN A 553 39.77 2.09 13.41
N THR A 554 39.91 0.85 13.89
CA THR A 554 40.68 -0.20 13.19
C THR A 554 40.12 -0.47 11.80
N LEU A 555 38.78 -0.55 11.65
CA LEU A 555 38.11 -0.71 10.36
C LEU A 555 38.37 0.47 9.41
N ALA A 556 38.35 1.70 9.92
CA ALA A 556 38.68 2.88 9.14
C ALA A 556 40.14 2.85 8.67
N ASP A 557 41.08 2.55 9.57
CA ASP A 557 42.52 2.51 9.27
C ASP A 557 42.86 1.44 8.22
N ILE A 558 42.29 0.23 8.34
CA ILE A 558 42.49 -0.83 7.35
C ILE A 558 41.80 -0.47 6.03
N SER A 559 40.62 0.17 6.05
CA SER A 559 39.94 0.62 4.84
C SER A 559 40.76 1.66 4.07
N ASP A 560 41.33 2.66 4.76
CA ASP A 560 42.19 3.67 4.14
C ASP A 560 43.47 3.05 3.55
N ALA A 561 44.03 2.04 4.23
CA ALA A 561 45.15 1.27 3.72
C ALA A 561 44.78 0.46 2.48
N LEU A 562 43.59 -0.14 2.43
CA LEU A 562 43.07 -0.86 1.26
C LEU A 562 42.88 0.09 0.07
N ASP A 563 42.27 1.24 0.29
CA ASP A 563 42.03 2.28 -0.73
C ASP A 563 43.34 2.85 -1.28
N THR A 564 44.42 2.84 -0.49
CA THR A 564 45.75 3.20 -0.98
C THR A 564 46.33 2.09 -1.87
N CYS A 565 46.24 0.82 -1.44
CA CYS A 565 46.72 -0.31 -2.25
C CYS A 565 45.95 -0.42 -3.58
N GLU A 566 44.64 -0.15 -3.59
CA GLU A 566 43.82 -0.14 -4.81
C GLU A 566 44.25 0.98 -5.77
N ARG A 567 44.59 2.17 -5.26
CA ARG A 567 45.14 3.26 -6.08
C ARG A 567 46.49 2.90 -6.70
N SER A 568 47.43 2.41 -5.89
CA SER A 568 48.74 1.96 -6.38
C SER A 568 48.60 0.84 -7.43
N LEU A 569 47.67 -0.09 -7.23
CA LEU A 569 47.38 -1.15 -8.20
C LEU A 569 46.83 -0.60 -9.51
N ASN A 570 45.92 0.37 -9.48
CA ASN A 570 45.40 1.00 -10.70
C ASN A 570 46.49 1.76 -11.46
N ASP A 571 47.36 2.49 -10.76
CA ASP A 571 48.50 3.19 -11.36
C ASP A 571 49.48 2.21 -12.03
N TYR A 572 49.73 1.06 -11.38
CA TYR A 572 50.51 -0.04 -11.96
C TYR A 572 49.84 -0.61 -13.23
N LEU A 573 48.51 -0.83 -13.21
CA LEU A 573 47.78 -1.29 -14.40
C LEU A 573 47.88 -0.29 -15.55
N GLU A 574 47.74 1.01 -15.29
CA GLU A 574 47.91 2.05 -16.31
C GLU A 574 49.34 2.07 -16.88
N GLN A 575 50.36 1.87 -16.05
CA GLN A 575 51.73 1.72 -16.52
C GLN A 575 51.87 0.50 -17.45
N LYS A 576 51.27 -0.65 -17.10
CA LYS A 576 51.31 -1.86 -17.92
C LYS A 576 50.54 -1.71 -19.23
N LYS A 577 49.41 -0.98 -19.23
CA LYS A 577 48.68 -0.61 -20.46
C LYS A 577 49.54 0.23 -21.42
N LYS A 578 50.40 1.12 -20.91
CA LYS A 578 51.33 1.90 -21.75
C LYS A 578 52.40 1.02 -22.42
N TYR A 579 52.89 -0.02 -21.73
CA TYR A 579 53.85 -0.96 -22.31
C TYR A 579 53.22 -1.85 -23.40
N PHE A 580 52.00 -2.34 -23.16
CA PHE A 580 51.25 -3.12 -24.14
C PHE A 580 49.84 -2.53 -24.36
N PRO A 581 49.69 -1.62 -25.35
CA PRO A 581 48.48 -0.82 -25.53
C PRO A 581 47.18 -1.58 -25.83
N ARG A 582 47.23 -2.88 -26.16
CA ARG A 582 46.00 -3.68 -26.30
C ARG A 582 45.29 -3.89 -24.97
N PHE A 583 45.98 -3.78 -23.84
CA PHE A 583 45.38 -3.88 -22.51
C PHE A 583 44.37 -2.76 -22.21
N TYR A 584 44.35 -1.65 -22.95
CA TYR A 584 43.30 -0.64 -22.84
C TYR A 584 41.90 -1.18 -23.20
N PHE A 585 41.82 -2.29 -23.94
CA PHE A 585 40.56 -2.90 -24.37
C PHE A 585 40.15 -4.12 -23.54
N VAL A 586 40.96 -4.50 -22.56
CA VAL A 586 40.71 -5.64 -21.67
C VAL A 586 40.16 -5.13 -20.34
N ALA A 587 39.18 -5.84 -19.77
CA ALA A 587 38.65 -5.49 -18.45
C ALA A 587 39.76 -5.58 -17.38
N ASN A 588 39.80 -4.63 -16.43
CA ASN A 588 40.84 -4.60 -15.39
C ASN A 588 40.97 -5.92 -14.61
N GLY A 589 39.87 -6.63 -14.35
CA GLY A 589 39.90 -7.95 -13.70
C GLY A 589 40.65 -9.01 -14.52
N ALA A 590 40.33 -9.14 -15.80
CA ALA A 590 41.04 -10.05 -16.71
C ALA A 590 42.51 -9.63 -16.90
N LEU A 591 42.78 -8.32 -16.95
CA LEU A 591 44.14 -7.79 -17.00
C LEU A 591 44.97 -8.20 -15.76
N LEU A 592 44.36 -8.13 -14.57
CA LEU A 592 44.99 -8.58 -13.33
C LEU A 592 45.25 -10.10 -13.32
N ASP A 593 44.34 -10.90 -13.86
CA ASP A 593 44.54 -12.35 -14.01
C ASP A 593 45.68 -12.67 -14.99
N ILE A 594 45.79 -11.93 -16.09
CA ILE A 594 46.88 -12.04 -17.07
C ILE A 594 48.22 -11.68 -16.41
N LEU A 595 48.29 -10.56 -15.69
CA LEU A 595 49.52 -10.09 -15.04
C LEU A 595 49.94 -11.01 -13.89
N SER A 596 48.99 -11.46 -13.05
CA SER A 596 49.28 -12.36 -11.93
C SER A 596 49.76 -13.74 -12.37
N ASN A 597 49.32 -14.22 -13.54
CA ASN A 597 49.76 -15.46 -14.13
C ASN A 597 50.78 -15.27 -15.27
N GLY A 598 51.44 -14.11 -15.37
CA GLY A 598 52.36 -13.79 -16.46
C GLY A 598 53.49 -14.83 -16.67
N ASN A 599 53.93 -15.49 -15.60
CA ASN A 599 54.94 -16.55 -15.65
C ASN A 599 54.40 -17.93 -16.11
N LYS A 600 53.10 -18.05 -16.35
CA LYS A 600 52.40 -19.27 -16.78
C LYS A 600 51.67 -19.03 -18.11
N PRO A 601 52.37 -19.12 -19.26
CA PRO A 601 51.80 -18.80 -20.56
C PRO A 601 50.54 -19.60 -20.92
N LEU A 602 50.41 -20.84 -20.45
CA LEU A 602 49.21 -21.67 -20.65
C LEU A 602 47.94 -21.01 -20.08
N LYS A 603 48.03 -20.35 -18.93
CA LYS A 603 46.89 -19.64 -18.33
C LYS A 603 46.62 -18.32 -19.05
N VAL A 604 47.68 -17.59 -19.40
CA VAL A 604 47.54 -16.35 -20.18
C VAL A 604 46.93 -16.63 -21.56
N ALA A 605 47.20 -17.80 -22.14
CA ALA A 605 46.63 -18.23 -23.41
C ALA A 605 45.11 -18.32 -23.42
N GLU A 606 44.46 -18.48 -22.26
CA GLU A 606 42.99 -18.49 -22.13
C GLU A 606 42.39 -17.11 -22.40
N TYR A 607 43.14 -16.03 -22.12
CA TYR A 607 42.71 -14.64 -22.30
C TYR A 607 43.18 -14.03 -23.63
N LEU A 608 43.88 -14.77 -24.49
CA LEU A 608 44.31 -14.26 -25.79
C LEU A 608 43.12 -13.88 -26.69
N GLY A 609 41.96 -14.51 -26.48
CA GLY A 609 40.70 -14.13 -27.12
C GLY A 609 40.23 -12.72 -26.77
N ASP A 610 40.61 -12.18 -25.61
CA ASP A 610 40.23 -10.82 -25.21
C ASP A 610 41.24 -9.77 -25.70
N VAL A 611 42.50 -10.19 -25.91
CA VAL A 611 43.60 -9.33 -26.36
C VAL A 611 43.68 -9.20 -27.89
N PHE A 612 43.35 -10.28 -28.61
CA PHE A 612 43.44 -10.36 -30.07
C PHE A 612 42.06 -10.61 -30.70
N ASP A 613 41.83 -10.08 -31.90
CA ASP A 613 40.53 -10.21 -32.58
C ASP A 613 40.30 -11.66 -33.04
N GLY A 614 41.22 -12.24 -33.82
CA GLY A 614 41.05 -13.58 -34.37
C GLY A 614 41.64 -14.73 -33.53
N ILE A 615 42.64 -14.47 -32.67
CA ILE A 615 43.37 -15.52 -31.94
C ILE A 615 42.60 -15.92 -30.68
N ARG A 616 42.44 -17.23 -30.45
CA ARG A 616 41.89 -17.78 -29.21
C ARG A 616 42.96 -18.35 -28.29
N THR A 617 43.91 -19.09 -28.85
CA THR A 617 44.99 -19.72 -28.09
C THR A 617 46.18 -20.04 -29.00
N LEU A 618 47.30 -20.49 -28.42
CA LEU A 618 48.51 -20.87 -29.15
C LEU A 618 48.69 -22.40 -29.13
N ASP A 619 49.42 -22.92 -30.11
CA ASP A 619 49.84 -24.33 -30.11
C ASP A 619 51.17 -24.50 -29.38
N PHE A 620 51.07 -25.13 -28.20
CA PHE A 620 52.19 -25.45 -27.31
C PHE A 620 52.72 -26.87 -27.49
N SER A 621 52.46 -27.52 -28.63
CA SER A 621 52.86 -28.91 -28.90
C SER A 621 54.33 -29.24 -28.64
N LYS A 622 55.25 -28.27 -28.75
CA LYS A 622 56.69 -28.45 -28.47
C LYS A 622 57.10 -28.28 -27.00
N ASP A 623 56.23 -27.72 -26.17
CA ASP A 623 56.40 -27.62 -24.71
C ASP A 623 55.05 -27.72 -23.99
N PRO A 624 54.43 -28.92 -23.90
CA PRO A 624 53.10 -29.08 -23.33
C PRO A 624 53.05 -28.83 -21.82
N GLN A 625 54.19 -28.91 -21.13
CA GLN A 625 54.26 -28.86 -19.67
C GLN A 625 54.37 -27.42 -19.14
N PHE A 626 55.19 -26.58 -19.78
CA PHE A 626 55.36 -25.19 -19.35
C PHE A 626 54.73 -24.19 -20.32
N GLY A 627 54.45 -24.58 -21.57
CA GLY A 627 53.83 -23.74 -22.58
C GLY A 627 54.69 -22.55 -23.01
N ARG A 628 56.01 -22.61 -22.89
CA ARG A 628 56.88 -21.47 -23.22
C ARG A 628 57.21 -21.36 -24.70
N ILE A 629 56.90 -22.38 -25.50
CA ILE A 629 57.21 -22.40 -26.93
C ILE A 629 55.92 -22.59 -27.72
N ALA A 630 55.56 -21.60 -28.52
CA ALA A 630 54.43 -21.65 -29.44
C ALA A 630 54.92 -21.93 -30.88
N CYS A 631 54.16 -22.71 -31.65
CA CYS A 631 54.49 -23.06 -33.06
C CYS A 631 53.43 -22.63 -34.07
N GLY A 632 52.34 -22.06 -33.59
CA GLY A 632 51.18 -21.69 -34.37
C GLY A 632 50.11 -21.15 -33.44
N HIS A 633 49.02 -20.70 -34.02
CA HIS A 633 47.88 -20.17 -33.28
C HIS A 633 46.58 -20.78 -33.78
N ARG A 634 45.60 -20.83 -32.88
CA ARG A 634 44.24 -21.27 -33.19
C ARG A 634 43.28 -20.11 -33.06
N ALA A 635 42.42 -19.98 -34.05
CA ALA A 635 41.39 -18.96 -34.14
C ALA A 635 40.23 -19.22 -33.19
N LYS A 636 39.40 -18.18 -32.97
CA LYS A 636 38.14 -18.28 -32.21
C LYS A 636 37.12 -19.21 -32.86
N ASP A 637 37.14 -19.34 -34.18
CA ASP A 637 36.26 -20.19 -34.98
C ASP A 637 36.76 -21.64 -35.14
N GLY A 638 37.98 -21.94 -34.67
CA GLY A 638 38.58 -23.28 -34.73
C GLY A 638 39.78 -23.40 -35.67
N GLU A 639 39.93 -22.49 -36.65
CA GLU A 639 40.98 -22.55 -37.67
C GLU A 639 42.37 -22.58 -37.04
N PHE A 640 43.23 -23.49 -37.49
CA PHE A 640 44.61 -23.60 -37.02
C PHE A 640 45.59 -23.05 -38.07
N VAL A 641 46.50 -22.19 -37.64
CA VAL A 641 47.53 -21.60 -38.49
C VAL A 641 48.91 -21.93 -37.92
N ALA A 642 49.63 -22.80 -38.61
CA ALA A 642 51.02 -23.11 -38.32
C ALA A 642 51.93 -21.99 -38.80
N TRP A 643 52.95 -21.63 -38.01
CA TRP A 643 53.94 -20.64 -38.43
C TRP A 643 55.00 -21.27 -39.36
N PRO A 644 55.44 -20.56 -40.42
CA PRO A 644 56.46 -21.05 -41.33
C PRO A 644 57.78 -21.41 -40.64
N SER A 645 58.53 -22.34 -41.23
CA SER A 645 59.86 -22.73 -40.73
C SER A 645 60.87 -21.58 -40.73
N GLU A 646 60.70 -20.59 -41.61
CA GLU A 646 61.55 -19.40 -41.74
C GLU A 646 61.39 -18.44 -40.55
N THR A 647 60.16 -18.24 -40.09
CA THR A 647 59.83 -17.48 -38.87
C THR A 647 60.11 -18.28 -37.60
N GLY A 648 59.95 -19.60 -37.64
CA GLY A 648 60.25 -20.51 -36.52
C GLY A 648 59.27 -20.42 -35.35
N PRO A 649 59.46 -21.22 -34.30
CA PRO A 649 58.64 -21.14 -33.09
C PRO A 649 58.94 -19.87 -32.27
N PHE A 650 57.95 -19.35 -31.56
CA PHE A 650 58.09 -18.18 -30.70
C PHE A 650 58.25 -18.58 -29.22
N GLN A 651 59.21 -17.96 -28.53
CA GLN A 651 59.46 -18.18 -27.10
C GLN A 651 58.74 -17.11 -26.26
N LEU A 652 57.90 -17.56 -25.33
CA LEU A 652 57.15 -16.74 -24.39
C LEU A 652 57.92 -16.66 -23.07
N GLU A 653 58.96 -15.83 -23.06
CA GLU A 653 59.83 -15.61 -21.90
C GLU A 653 59.85 -14.14 -21.47
N GLY A 654 60.01 -13.90 -20.17
CA GLY A 654 60.04 -12.56 -19.59
C GLY A 654 58.65 -12.03 -19.18
N PRO A 655 58.55 -10.72 -18.89
CA PRO A 655 57.29 -10.08 -18.52
C PRO A 655 56.22 -10.23 -19.59
N VAL A 656 54.96 -10.40 -19.17
CA VAL A 656 53.83 -10.69 -20.07
C VAL A 656 53.61 -9.63 -21.14
N GLU A 657 53.75 -8.35 -20.80
CA GLU A 657 53.63 -7.26 -21.75
C GLU A 657 54.69 -7.33 -22.87
N GLN A 658 55.89 -7.83 -22.57
CA GLN A 658 57.00 -7.90 -23.52
C GLN A 658 56.81 -9.06 -24.49
N TYR A 659 56.51 -10.25 -23.98
CA TYR A 659 56.30 -11.39 -24.87
C TYR A 659 55.00 -11.27 -25.67
N LEU A 660 53.95 -10.62 -25.16
CA LEU A 660 52.73 -10.38 -25.94
C LEU A 660 52.95 -9.36 -27.06
N SER A 661 53.76 -8.32 -26.80
CA SER A 661 54.19 -7.39 -27.85
C SER A 661 55.06 -8.09 -28.90
N GLY A 662 55.96 -8.97 -28.47
CA GLY A 662 56.76 -9.81 -29.37
C GLY A 662 55.90 -10.80 -30.17
N LEU A 663 54.88 -11.39 -29.55
CA LEU A 663 53.93 -12.30 -30.19
C LEU A 663 53.13 -11.57 -31.28
N GLU A 664 52.66 -10.34 -31.02
CA GLU A 664 52.00 -9.50 -32.02
C GLU A 664 52.89 -9.27 -33.25
N ALA A 665 54.16 -8.92 -33.04
CA ALA A 665 55.11 -8.73 -34.13
C ALA A 665 55.38 -10.04 -34.89
N HIS A 666 55.54 -11.14 -34.17
CA HIS A 666 55.81 -12.46 -34.73
C HIS A 666 54.65 -12.97 -35.59
N VAL A 667 53.40 -12.87 -35.10
CA VAL A 667 52.21 -13.30 -35.86
C VAL A 667 52.08 -12.50 -37.16
N ARG A 668 52.30 -11.17 -37.12
CA ARG A 668 52.24 -10.33 -38.33
C ARG A 668 53.28 -10.72 -39.37
N LEU A 669 54.52 -11.01 -38.93
CA LEU A 669 55.59 -11.49 -39.82
C LEU A 669 55.25 -12.85 -40.43
N ALA A 670 54.78 -13.79 -39.61
CA ALA A 670 54.38 -15.12 -40.07
C ALA A 670 53.25 -15.04 -41.11
N LEU A 671 52.23 -14.20 -40.89
CA LEU A 671 51.15 -14.01 -41.87
C LEU A 671 51.62 -13.38 -43.18
N ARG A 672 52.61 -12.48 -43.14
CA ARG A 672 53.22 -11.90 -44.35
C ARG A 672 53.96 -12.97 -45.17
N GLU A 673 54.72 -13.84 -44.52
CA GLU A 673 55.41 -14.97 -45.17
C GLU A 673 54.41 -15.98 -45.75
N ILE A 674 53.36 -16.34 -44.98
CA ILE A 674 52.31 -17.24 -45.46
C ILE A 674 51.60 -16.62 -46.68
N LEU A 675 51.36 -15.30 -46.71
CA LEU A 675 50.76 -14.63 -47.86
C LEU A 675 51.65 -14.69 -49.11
N GLU A 676 52.96 -14.51 -48.96
CA GLU A 676 53.92 -14.64 -50.07
C GLU A 676 53.85 -16.05 -50.68
N GLN A 677 53.87 -17.08 -49.83
CA GLN A 677 53.73 -18.48 -50.25
C GLN A 677 52.36 -18.76 -50.89
N ALA A 678 51.27 -18.28 -50.28
CA ALA A 678 49.91 -18.47 -50.78
C ALA A 678 49.70 -17.82 -52.15
N ARG A 679 50.24 -16.61 -52.36
CA ARG A 679 50.22 -15.91 -53.65
C ARG A 679 50.98 -16.70 -54.72
N THR A 680 52.23 -17.13 -54.47
CA THR A 680 53.01 -17.92 -55.45
C THR A 680 52.29 -19.23 -55.79
N SER A 681 51.70 -19.89 -54.80
CA SER A 681 50.87 -21.08 -55.01
C SER A 681 49.62 -20.79 -55.85
N ALA A 682 49.04 -19.60 -55.70
CA ALA A 682 47.85 -19.18 -56.43
C ALA A 682 48.15 -18.70 -57.87
N GLU A 683 49.31 -18.10 -58.15
CA GLU A 683 49.77 -17.80 -59.52
C GLU A 683 49.91 -19.07 -60.38
N SER A 684 50.22 -20.21 -59.74
CA SER A 684 50.33 -21.51 -60.40
C SER A 684 48.99 -22.28 -60.55
N TRP A 685 47.85 -21.61 -60.39
CA TRP A 685 46.50 -22.22 -60.42
C TRP A 685 46.16 -22.99 -61.70
N GLU A 686 46.83 -22.69 -62.81
CA GLU A 686 46.53 -23.24 -64.13
C GLU A 686 47.57 -24.27 -64.64
N VAL A 687 48.72 -24.44 -63.96
CA VAL A 687 49.92 -25.10 -64.52
C VAL A 687 50.34 -26.39 -63.78
N GLY A 688 49.42 -27.22 -63.27
CA GLY A 688 49.85 -28.49 -62.63
C GLY A 688 48.81 -29.60 -62.48
N ASP A 689 49.31 -30.84 -62.31
CA ASP A 689 48.54 -32.10 -62.20
C ASP A 689 47.71 -32.25 -60.91
N ARG A 690 47.94 -31.40 -59.89
CA ARG A 690 47.11 -31.39 -58.67
C ARG A 690 45.88 -30.51 -58.87
N PRO A 691 44.67 -30.98 -58.54
CA PRO A 691 43.45 -30.18 -58.68
C PRO A 691 43.56 -28.90 -57.86
N THR A 692 43.27 -27.76 -58.50
CA THR A 692 43.26 -26.39 -57.97
C THR A 692 42.58 -26.25 -56.59
N GLN A 693 41.66 -27.17 -56.28
CA GLN A 693 40.87 -27.25 -55.06
C GLN A 693 41.63 -27.76 -53.83
N ALA A 694 42.75 -28.46 -53.98
CA ALA A 694 43.53 -29.02 -52.85
C ALA A 694 44.51 -28.00 -52.22
N ARG A 695 44.88 -26.94 -52.95
CA ARG A 695 45.85 -25.93 -52.49
C ARG A 695 45.20 -24.83 -51.63
N LEU A 696 43.89 -24.63 -51.79
CA LEU A 696 43.12 -23.76 -50.89
C LEU A 696 43.01 -24.37 -49.49
N ASP A 697 43.21 -25.67 -49.30
CA ASP A 697 43.11 -26.31 -47.99
C ASP A 697 44.38 -26.09 -47.13
N GLU A 698 45.50 -25.65 -47.73
CA GLU A 698 46.83 -25.54 -47.09
C GLU A 698 47.06 -24.23 -46.33
N TYR A 699 46.36 -23.15 -46.70
CA TYR A 699 46.54 -21.81 -46.13
C TYR A 699 45.34 -21.40 -45.26
N CYS A 700 45.46 -20.36 -44.44
CA CYS A 700 44.30 -19.84 -43.68
C CYS A 700 43.32 -19.09 -44.59
N ALA A 701 42.06 -18.96 -44.16
CA ALA A 701 40.98 -18.33 -44.92
C ALA A 701 41.30 -16.88 -45.32
N GLN A 702 41.77 -16.09 -44.36
CA GLN A 702 42.12 -14.68 -44.55
C GLN A 702 43.16 -14.49 -45.66
N LEU A 703 44.28 -15.23 -45.61
CA LEU A 703 45.37 -15.07 -46.58
C LEU A 703 45.06 -15.71 -47.93
N SER A 704 44.25 -16.78 -47.95
CA SER A 704 43.77 -17.37 -49.22
C SER A 704 42.88 -16.38 -49.98
N LEU A 705 41.99 -15.68 -49.26
CA LEU A 705 41.17 -14.63 -49.83
C LEU A 705 42.03 -13.47 -50.35
N LEU A 706 42.97 -12.98 -49.53
CA LEU A 706 43.84 -11.86 -49.90
C LEU A 706 44.70 -12.19 -51.12
N ALA A 707 45.27 -13.40 -51.20
CA ALA A 707 46.03 -13.87 -52.37
C ALA A 707 45.17 -13.85 -53.64
N THR A 708 43.91 -14.29 -53.55
CA THR A 708 42.94 -14.25 -54.66
C THR A 708 42.65 -12.81 -55.11
N GLN A 709 42.47 -11.89 -54.16
CA GLN A 709 42.24 -10.47 -54.48
C GLN A 709 43.46 -9.78 -55.12
N ILE A 710 44.67 -10.17 -54.72
CA ILE A 710 45.91 -9.69 -55.36
C ILE A 710 45.99 -10.17 -56.80
N ILE A 711 45.75 -11.47 -57.05
CA ILE A 711 45.76 -12.04 -58.40
C ILE A 711 44.69 -11.40 -59.27
N TRP A 712 43.48 -11.24 -58.74
CA TRP A 712 42.40 -10.56 -59.45
C TRP A 712 42.80 -9.13 -59.86
N THR A 713 43.47 -8.39 -58.97
CA THR A 713 43.95 -7.03 -59.26
C THR A 713 45.00 -7.03 -60.38
N GLU A 714 45.95 -7.98 -60.35
CA GLU A 714 47.01 -8.10 -61.35
C GLU A 714 46.51 -8.57 -62.71
N GLU A 715 45.64 -9.58 -62.75
CA GLU A 715 45.05 -10.09 -63.99
C GLU A 715 44.09 -9.07 -64.62
N THR A 716 43.34 -8.31 -63.81
CA THR A 716 42.52 -7.20 -64.32
C THR A 716 43.38 -6.09 -64.92
N ALA A 717 44.50 -5.75 -64.27
CA ALA A 717 45.45 -4.78 -64.80
C ALA A 717 46.06 -5.26 -66.14
N ARG A 718 46.45 -6.54 -66.24
CA ARG A 718 46.91 -7.14 -67.51
C ARG A 718 45.83 -7.10 -68.59
N ALA A 719 44.57 -7.35 -68.24
CA ALA A 719 43.47 -7.26 -69.19
C ALA A 719 43.30 -5.83 -69.74
N PHE A 720 43.52 -4.79 -68.94
CA PHE A 720 43.59 -3.41 -69.42
C PHE A 720 44.80 -3.17 -70.34
N GLU A 721 45.98 -3.67 -69.98
CA GLU A 721 47.19 -3.57 -70.83
C GLU A 721 46.98 -4.26 -72.19
N ASP A 722 46.35 -5.44 -72.23
CA ASP A 722 46.02 -6.16 -73.45
C ASP A 722 44.99 -5.42 -74.31
N MET A 723 44.01 -4.76 -73.68
CA MET A 723 43.05 -3.89 -74.38
C MET A 723 43.75 -2.68 -75.01
N GLU A 724 44.67 -2.03 -74.29
CA GLU A 724 45.49 -0.93 -74.81
C GLU A 724 46.41 -1.40 -75.95
N ALA A 725 46.91 -2.64 -75.88
CA ALA A 725 47.68 -3.28 -76.94
C ALA A 725 46.84 -3.71 -78.16
N GLY A 726 45.51 -3.52 -78.13
CA GLY A 726 44.60 -3.73 -79.26
C GLY A 726 43.69 -4.97 -79.17
N SER A 727 43.68 -5.69 -78.04
CA SER A 727 42.80 -6.85 -77.83
C SER A 727 41.45 -6.43 -77.24
N GLU A 728 40.48 -6.08 -78.11
CA GLU A 728 39.15 -5.61 -77.69
C GLU A 728 38.33 -6.64 -76.87
N THR A 729 38.69 -7.93 -76.91
CA THR A 729 37.98 -8.99 -76.17
C THR A 729 38.63 -9.36 -74.84
N ALA A 730 39.80 -8.83 -74.50
CA ALA A 730 40.57 -9.27 -73.34
C ALA A 730 39.77 -9.26 -72.03
N MET A 731 39.03 -8.18 -71.73
CA MET A 731 38.19 -8.10 -70.53
C MET A 731 37.02 -9.11 -70.52
N ARG A 732 36.45 -9.41 -71.70
CA ARG A 732 35.38 -10.40 -71.84
C ARG A 732 35.90 -11.82 -71.67
N ASP A 733 37.10 -12.08 -72.19
CA ASP A 733 37.76 -13.39 -72.04
C ASP A 733 38.17 -13.61 -70.59
N TYR A 734 38.66 -12.58 -69.91
CA TYR A 734 38.95 -12.62 -68.48
C TYR A 734 37.69 -12.85 -67.62
N LYS A 735 36.54 -12.23 -67.96
CA LYS A 735 35.26 -12.55 -67.30
C LYS A 735 34.94 -14.05 -67.35
N ARG A 736 35.16 -14.72 -68.49
CA ARG A 736 34.90 -16.16 -68.62
C ARG A 736 35.81 -16.99 -67.72
N VAL A 737 37.05 -16.57 -67.51
CA VAL A 737 37.98 -17.21 -66.57
C VAL A 737 37.43 -17.09 -65.14
N ASN A 738 36.93 -15.92 -64.75
CA ASN A 738 36.30 -15.73 -63.43
C ASN A 738 35.04 -16.59 -63.26
N ASP A 739 34.18 -16.66 -64.29
CA ASP A 739 32.98 -17.51 -64.26
C ASP A 739 33.35 -18.99 -64.04
N ASP A 740 34.35 -19.51 -64.76
CA ASP A 740 34.82 -20.89 -64.62
C ASP A 740 35.47 -21.16 -63.24
N ARG A 741 36.26 -20.23 -62.71
CA ARG A 741 36.85 -20.33 -61.37
C ARG A 741 35.76 -20.37 -60.28
N ILE A 742 34.75 -19.50 -60.37
CA ILE A 742 33.61 -19.47 -59.44
C ILE A 742 32.81 -20.78 -59.52
N ASP A 743 32.52 -21.30 -60.73
CA ASP A 743 31.82 -22.56 -60.92
C ASP A 743 32.58 -23.74 -60.29
N LYS A 744 33.92 -23.75 -60.38
CA LYS A 744 34.77 -24.74 -59.71
C LYS A 744 34.68 -24.65 -58.18
N LEU A 745 34.61 -23.44 -57.61
CA LEU A 745 34.42 -23.24 -56.17
C LEU A 745 33.02 -23.66 -55.72
N ILE A 746 31.96 -23.34 -56.47
CA ILE A 746 30.59 -23.77 -56.19
C ILE A 746 30.49 -25.30 -56.16
N ARG A 747 31.10 -25.99 -57.15
CA ARG A 747 31.16 -27.45 -57.16
C ARG A 747 31.92 -28.04 -55.97
N ARG A 748 32.89 -27.31 -55.39
CA ARG A 748 33.60 -27.74 -54.17
C ARG A 748 32.70 -27.64 -52.95
N VAL A 749 31.90 -26.58 -52.80
CA VAL A 749 30.93 -26.40 -51.70
C VAL A 749 29.80 -27.44 -51.74
N GLN A 750 29.45 -27.94 -52.93
CA GLN A 750 28.43 -28.98 -53.11
C GLN A 750 28.89 -30.38 -52.67
N LYS A 751 30.20 -30.62 -52.53
CA LYS A 751 30.75 -31.88 -52.01
C LYS A 751 30.75 -31.87 -50.48
N GLU A 752 30.79 -33.05 -49.86
CA GLU A 752 31.01 -33.15 -48.41
C GLU A 752 32.39 -32.56 -48.06
N SER A 753 32.38 -31.61 -47.12
CA SER A 753 33.57 -30.90 -46.64
C SER A 753 33.38 -30.55 -45.17
N ASP A 754 34.49 -30.33 -44.46
CA ASP A 754 34.43 -29.80 -43.11
C ASP A 754 33.75 -28.41 -43.07
N ARG A 755 33.13 -28.08 -41.95
CA ARG A 755 32.42 -26.81 -41.73
C ARG A 755 33.36 -25.62 -41.90
N GLU A 756 34.59 -25.71 -41.38
CA GLU A 756 35.59 -24.65 -41.48
C GLU A 756 35.95 -24.38 -42.94
N LEU A 757 36.27 -25.43 -43.69
CA LEU A 757 36.57 -25.32 -45.11
C LEU A 757 35.38 -24.81 -45.92
N ARG A 758 34.16 -25.24 -45.59
CA ARG A 758 32.93 -24.76 -46.25
C ARG A 758 32.75 -23.25 -46.07
N THR A 759 32.91 -22.75 -44.85
CA THR A 759 32.83 -21.31 -44.53
C THR A 759 33.88 -20.54 -45.32
N LYS A 760 35.12 -21.03 -45.34
CA LYS A 760 36.23 -20.42 -46.09
C LYS A 760 35.91 -20.30 -47.58
N VAL A 761 35.45 -21.38 -48.22
CA VAL A 761 35.16 -21.37 -49.66
C VAL A 761 33.96 -20.46 -49.96
N ILE A 762 32.93 -20.43 -49.11
CA ILE A 762 31.80 -19.49 -49.25
C ILE A 762 32.29 -18.04 -49.17
N THR A 763 33.17 -17.74 -48.22
CA THR A 763 33.76 -16.41 -48.06
C THR A 763 34.52 -15.95 -49.31
N ILE A 764 35.30 -16.84 -49.93
CA ILE A 764 36.00 -16.55 -51.19
C ILE A 764 34.99 -16.32 -52.32
N ILE A 765 33.97 -17.20 -52.46
CA ILE A 765 32.92 -17.05 -53.47
C ILE A 765 32.19 -15.71 -53.34
N THR A 766 31.89 -15.25 -52.11
CA THR A 766 31.19 -13.97 -51.89
C THR A 766 31.97 -12.80 -52.49
N ILE A 767 33.30 -12.77 -52.34
CA ILE A 767 34.14 -11.71 -52.88
C ILE A 767 34.38 -11.90 -54.38
N ASP A 768 34.61 -13.13 -54.85
CA ASP A 768 34.83 -13.41 -56.27
C ASP A 768 33.60 -13.09 -57.13
N VAL A 769 32.39 -13.29 -56.58
CA VAL A 769 31.13 -12.89 -57.23
C VAL A 769 31.08 -11.37 -57.45
N HIS A 770 31.46 -10.57 -56.43
CA HIS A 770 31.58 -9.12 -56.58
C HIS A 770 32.64 -8.75 -57.62
N SER A 771 33.83 -9.37 -57.54
CA SER A 771 34.92 -9.17 -58.51
C SER A 771 34.49 -9.48 -59.94
N ARG A 772 33.72 -10.55 -60.19
CA ARG A 772 33.12 -10.85 -61.49
C ARG A 772 32.12 -9.77 -61.91
N ASP A 773 31.24 -9.32 -61.02
CA ASP A 773 30.21 -8.32 -61.33
C ASP A 773 30.84 -6.97 -61.70
N VAL A 774 31.96 -6.61 -61.08
CA VAL A 774 32.78 -5.44 -61.44
C VAL A 774 33.31 -5.58 -62.87
N ILE A 775 33.91 -6.74 -63.23
CA ILE A 775 34.40 -6.99 -64.59
C ILE A 775 33.26 -6.98 -65.60
N GLU A 776 32.10 -7.57 -65.27
CA GLU A 776 30.91 -7.51 -66.10
C GLU A 776 30.45 -6.06 -66.34
N SER A 777 30.47 -5.24 -65.29
CA SER A 777 30.20 -3.80 -65.38
C SER A 777 31.20 -3.09 -66.30
N PHE A 778 32.49 -3.44 -66.26
CA PHE A 778 33.49 -2.86 -67.18
C PHE A 778 33.20 -3.22 -68.63
N VAL A 779 32.80 -4.47 -68.91
CA VAL A 779 32.42 -4.91 -70.27
C VAL A 779 31.15 -4.20 -70.75
N LEU A 780 30.12 -4.10 -69.91
CA LEU A 780 28.86 -3.44 -70.25
C LEU A 780 29.03 -1.93 -70.49
N GLN A 781 29.87 -1.29 -69.69
CA GLN A 781 30.09 0.15 -69.72
C GLN A 781 31.28 0.57 -70.61
N LYS A 782 31.92 -0.40 -71.28
CA LYS A 782 33.05 -0.22 -72.21
C LYS A 782 34.21 0.57 -71.58
N VAL A 783 34.64 0.15 -70.40
CA VAL A 783 35.80 0.72 -69.72
C VAL A 783 37.07 0.16 -70.38
N ASN A 784 37.89 1.04 -70.95
CA ASN A 784 39.04 0.64 -71.77
C ASN A 784 40.39 1.07 -71.20
N GLU A 785 40.42 1.89 -70.15
CA GLU A 785 41.64 2.47 -69.59
C GLU A 785 41.76 2.16 -68.10
N ALA A 786 42.98 1.87 -67.64
CA ALA A 786 43.26 1.64 -66.22
C ALA A 786 43.15 2.91 -65.34
N ASN A 787 43.02 4.10 -65.94
CA ASN A 787 42.78 5.36 -65.22
C ASN A 787 41.30 5.68 -65.00
N ASP A 788 40.37 4.86 -65.51
CA ASP A 788 38.94 5.08 -65.32
C ASP A 788 38.57 5.05 -63.83
N PHE A 789 37.76 6.03 -63.40
CA PHE A 789 37.29 6.14 -62.02
C PHE A 789 36.61 4.86 -61.53
N ARG A 790 35.90 4.11 -62.39
CA ARG A 790 35.23 2.87 -62.00
C ARG A 790 36.22 1.82 -61.51
N TRP A 791 37.37 1.69 -62.16
CA TRP A 791 38.47 0.84 -61.67
C TRP A 791 39.13 1.46 -60.44
N GLY A 792 39.36 2.78 -60.46
CA GLY A 792 39.91 3.52 -59.32
C GLY A 792 39.08 3.40 -58.04
N SER A 793 37.76 3.29 -58.17
CA SER A 793 36.78 3.26 -57.08
C SER A 793 36.71 1.92 -56.34
N GLN A 794 37.33 0.87 -56.89
CA GLN A 794 37.36 -0.46 -56.28
C GLN A 794 38.54 -0.60 -55.32
N LEU A 795 38.37 -1.43 -54.30
CA LEU A 795 39.43 -1.78 -53.36
C LEU A 795 40.43 -2.74 -54.03
N ARG A 796 41.66 -2.29 -54.25
CA ARG A 796 42.69 -2.99 -55.04
C ARG A 796 43.89 -3.35 -54.18
N PHE A 797 44.49 -4.51 -54.45
CA PHE A 797 45.56 -5.09 -53.64
C PHE A 797 46.80 -5.36 -54.52
N TYR A 798 47.94 -4.79 -54.13
CA TYR A 798 49.19 -4.83 -54.90
C TYR A 798 50.32 -5.41 -54.05
N TRP A 799 51.10 -6.34 -54.59
CA TRP A 799 52.29 -6.88 -53.92
C TRP A 799 53.55 -6.15 -54.38
N GLN A 800 54.00 -5.16 -53.63
CA GLN A 800 55.07 -4.26 -54.04
C GLN A 800 55.99 -3.93 -52.85
N MET A 801 57.13 -3.32 -53.14
CA MET A 801 57.99 -2.76 -52.08
C MET A 801 57.23 -1.65 -51.37
N CYS A 802 57.26 -1.66 -50.04
CA CYS A 802 56.57 -0.64 -49.26
C CYS A 802 57.17 0.75 -49.54
N PRO A 803 56.38 1.75 -49.95
CA PRO A 803 56.89 3.11 -50.08
C PRO A 803 57.33 3.67 -48.72
N PRO A 804 58.35 4.54 -48.68
CA PRO A 804 58.81 5.17 -47.44
C PRO A 804 57.68 6.02 -46.83
N GLY A 805 57.44 5.85 -45.53
CA GLY A 805 56.39 6.58 -44.79
C GLY A 805 55.01 5.92 -44.75
N LEU A 806 54.75 4.90 -45.58
CA LEU A 806 53.50 4.11 -45.56
C LEU A 806 53.57 2.86 -44.67
N ASN A 807 54.79 2.47 -44.26
CA ASN A 807 54.97 1.40 -43.27
C ASN A 807 54.69 1.92 -41.85
N LEU A 808 53.42 2.04 -41.49
CA LEU A 808 52.99 2.61 -40.20
C LEU A 808 52.98 1.60 -39.05
N VAL A 809 52.77 0.32 -39.36
CA VAL A 809 52.58 -0.79 -38.40
C VAL A 809 53.41 -2.03 -38.77
N SER A 810 53.81 -2.18 -40.02
CA SER A 810 54.32 -3.47 -40.49
C SER A 810 55.76 -3.65 -40.01
N PHE A 811 55.95 -4.70 -39.22
CA PHE A 811 57.26 -5.25 -38.88
C PHE A 811 58.00 -5.82 -40.10
N THR A 812 57.41 -5.71 -41.29
CA THR A 812 58.02 -6.11 -42.56
C THR A 812 59.35 -5.36 -42.75
N PRO A 813 60.47 -6.09 -42.91
CA PRO A 813 61.75 -5.49 -43.25
C PRO A 813 61.64 -4.62 -44.50
N ALA A 814 62.28 -3.45 -44.51
CA ALA A 814 62.22 -2.48 -45.61
C ALA A 814 62.68 -3.04 -46.98
N GLN A 815 63.35 -4.19 -46.99
CA GLN A 815 63.85 -4.89 -48.16
C GLN A 815 62.87 -5.93 -48.73
N GLN A 816 61.72 -6.15 -48.08
CA GLN A 816 60.73 -7.15 -48.49
C GLN A 816 59.46 -6.50 -49.07
N LYS A 817 58.82 -7.21 -50.01
CA LYS A 817 57.52 -6.82 -50.55
C LYS A 817 56.42 -7.04 -49.53
N THR A 818 55.40 -6.18 -49.57
CA THR A 818 54.20 -6.27 -48.74
C THR A 818 52.96 -5.97 -49.58
N CYS A 819 51.78 -6.30 -49.04
CA CYS A 819 50.52 -5.96 -49.66
C CYS A 819 50.17 -4.48 -49.43
N LEU A 820 50.06 -3.73 -50.52
CA LEU A 820 49.58 -2.35 -50.55
C LEU A 820 48.14 -2.32 -51.04
N ILE A 821 47.30 -1.58 -50.35
CA ILE A 821 45.88 -1.42 -50.64
C ILE A 821 45.68 -0.04 -51.22
N ARG A 822 44.88 0.07 -52.29
CA ARG A 822 44.51 1.35 -52.90
C ARG A 822 43.01 1.40 -53.18
N ILE A 823 42.40 2.52 -52.88
CA ILE A 823 41.02 2.86 -53.27
C ILE A 823 40.97 4.36 -53.53
N CYS A 824 40.51 4.74 -54.72
CA CYS A 824 40.66 6.09 -55.25
C CYS A 824 42.14 6.57 -55.12
N ASP A 825 42.35 7.69 -54.45
CA ASP A 825 43.64 8.31 -54.10
C ASP A 825 44.20 7.87 -52.74
N TRP A 826 43.40 7.17 -51.92
CA TRP A 826 43.86 6.67 -50.63
C TRP A 826 44.65 5.38 -50.79
N ALA A 827 45.78 5.30 -50.10
CA ALA A 827 46.65 4.13 -50.09
C ALA A 827 47.13 3.81 -48.67
N THR A 828 47.21 2.52 -48.33
CA THR A 828 47.78 2.05 -47.06
C THR A 828 48.44 0.69 -47.24
N CYS A 829 49.24 0.27 -46.27
CA CYS A 829 49.74 -1.11 -46.20
C CYS A 829 48.73 -2.00 -45.47
N TYR A 830 48.62 -3.26 -45.90
CA TYR A 830 47.89 -4.27 -45.16
C TYR A 830 48.54 -4.48 -43.79
N SER A 831 47.75 -4.47 -42.71
CA SER A 831 48.28 -4.46 -41.35
C SER A 831 48.55 -5.84 -40.74
N TYR A 832 48.15 -6.92 -41.42
CA TYR A 832 48.38 -8.31 -41.03
C TYR A 832 47.83 -8.67 -39.63
N GLU A 833 46.78 -8.01 -39.16
CA GLU A 833 46.05 -8.49 -37.99
C GLU A 833 45.31 -9.78 -38.34
N TYR A 834 45.45 -10.82 -37.51
CA TYR A 834 44.72 -12.06 -37.72
C TYR A 834 43.26 -11.90 -37.31
N VAL A 835 42.33 -12.11 -38.24
CA VAL A 835 40.88 -11.98 -38.04
C VAL A 835 40.21 -13.33 -37.86
N GLY A 836 40.78 -14.40 -38.41
CA GLY A 836 40.17 -15.74 -38.47
C GLY A 836 39.37 -16.01 -39.76
N ASN A 837 38.71 -17.16 -39.82
CA ASN A 837 37.82 -17.62 -40.87
C ASN A 837 36.38 -17.07 -40.68
N VAL A 838 36.29 -15.74 -40.64
CA VAL A 838 35.02 -15.02 -40.49
C VAL A 838 34.40 -14.77 -41.87
N GLY A 839 33.08 -14.91 -41.96
CA GLY A 839 32.32 -14.58 -43.17
C GLY A 839 32.48 -13.11 -43.59
N ARG A 840 32.42 -12.86 -44.90
CA ARG A 840 32.44 -11.51 -45.49
C ARG A 840 31.04 -11.03 -45.80
N LEU A 841 30.83 -9.72 -45.70
CA LEU A 841 29.55 -9.11 -46.08
C LEU A 841 29.41 -9.12 -47.61
N VAL A 842 28.19 -9.31 -48.12
CA VAL A 842 27.94 -9.21 -49.57
C VAL A 842 28.16 -7.76 -49.99
N ILE A 843 29.15 -7.52 -50.85
CA ILE A 843 29.46 -6.19 -51.33
C ILE A 843 28.39 -5.76 -52.32
N THR A 844 27.80 -4.59 -52.07
CA THR A 844 26.80 -3.96 -52.94
C THR A 844 27.31 -2.58 -53.38
N PRO A 845 26.72 -1.94 -54.40
CA PRO A 845 27.07 -0.58 -54.76
C PRO A 845 26.94 0.44 -53.60
N LEU A 846 26.12 0.15 -52.59
CA LEU A 846 26.02 0.96 -51.37
C LEU A 846 27.22 0.74 -50.45
N THR A 847 27.65 -0.51 -50.29
CA THR A 847 28.85 -0.88 -49.53
C THR A 847 30.09 -0.25 -50.16
N ASP A 848 30.25 -0.32 -51.49
CA ASP A 848 31.34 0.32 -52.22
C ASP A 848 31.40 1.82 -51.98
N ARG A 849 30.25 2.50 -52.04
CA ARG A 849 30.17 3.93 -51.72
C ARG A 849 30.59 4.20 -50.28
N CYS A 850 30.15 3.38 -49.32
CA CYS A 850 30.57 3.51 -47.94
C CYS A 850 32.07 3.34 -47.79
N TYR A 851 32.68 2.33 -48.44
CA TYR A 851 34.12 2.12 -48.43
C TYR A 851 34.85 3.37 -48.92
N ILE A 852 34.46 3.92 -50.09
CA ILE A 852 35.05 5.14 -50.65
C ILE A 852 34.90 6.31 -49.66
N THR A 853 33.72 6.56 -49.13
CA THR A 853 33.48 7.68 -48.19
C THR A 853 34.32 7.53 -46.93
N LEU A 854 34.41 6.33 -46.35
CA LEU A 854 35.19 6.08 -45.14
C LEU A 854 36.69 6.22 -45.40
N THR A 855 37.21 5.69 -46.51
CA THR A 855 38.63 5.85 -46.86
C THR A 855 38.98 7.29 -47.20
N GLN A 856 38.06 8.05 -47.81
CA GLN A 856 38.26 9.47 -48.04
C GLN A 856 38.25 10.29 -46.75
N ALA A 857 37.37 9.94 -45.79
CA ALA A 857 37.37 10.57 -44.47
C ALA A 857 38.73 10.38 -43.78
N LEU A 858 39.29 9.16 -43.84
CA LEU A 858 40.63 8.87 -43.33
C LEU A 858 41.73 9.64 -44.07
N ASN A 859 41.63 9.76 -45.39
CA ASN A 859 42.55 10.56 -46.20
C ASN A 859 42.56 12.04 -45.76
N LEU A 860 41.40 12.56 -45.39
CA LEU A 860 41.21 13.91 -44.85
C LEU A 860 41.55 14.04 -43.35
N CYS A 861 42.03 12.96 -42.71
CA CYS A 861 42.28 12.91 -41.26
C CYS A 861 41.03 13.27 -40.44
N LEU A 862 39.89 12.68 -40.81
CA LEU A 862 38.61 12.77 -40.13
C LEU A 862 38.10 11.37 -39.75
N GLY A 863 37.18 11.32 -38.79
CA GLY A 863 36.48 10.09 -38.45
C GLY A 863 35.37 9.75 -39.45
N GLY A 864 34.89 8.51 -39.43
CA GLY A 864 33.76 8.07 -40.25
C GLY A 864 32.45 8.02 -39.48
N ALA A 865 31.36 8.52 -40.04
CA ALA A 865 30.02 8.46 -39.43
C ALA A 865 29.00 7.76 -40.35
N PRO A 866 29.04 6.43 -40.46
CA PRO A 866 28.00 5.69 -41.15
C PRO A 866 26.64 5.85 -40.45
N ALA A 867 25.65 6.39 -41.16
CA ALA A 867 24.33 6.74 -40.66
C ALA A 867 23.21 6.11 -41.50
N GLY A 868 22.16 5.66 -40.83
CA GLY A 868 21.02 4.98 -41.45
C GLY A 868 20.12 4.26 -40.43
N PRO A 869 18.98 3.70 -40.87
CA PRO A 869 18.03 3.00 -40.00
C PRO A 869 18.64 1.87 -39.17
N ALA A 870 17.98 1.46 -38.08
CA ALA A 870 18.44 0.32 -37.28
C ALA A 870 18.45 -0.97 -38.14
N GLY A 871 19.47 -1.82 -37.97
CA GLY A 871 19.59 -3.09 -38.70
C GLY A 871 20.13 -3.00 -40.13
N THR A 872 20.55 -1.84 -40.63
CA THR A 872 21.09 -1.70 -42.00
C THR A 872 22.57 -2.08 -42.19
N GLY A 873 23.18 -2.76 -41.22
CA GLY A 873 24.57 -3.24 -41.35
C GLY A 873 25.65 -2.14 -41.24
N LYS A 874 25.38 -1.01 -40.58
CA LYS A 874 26.35 0.10 -40.41
C LYS A 874 27.65 -0.34 -39.73
N THR A 875 27.53 -0.92 -38.53
CA THR A 875 28.65 -1.43 -37.73
C THR A 875 29.38 -2.55 -38.49
N GLU A 876 28.62 -3.45 -39.14
CA GLU A 876 29.18 -4.55 -39.92
C GLU A 876 29.92 -4.09 -41.18
N THR A 877 29.51 -2.99 -41.81
CA THR A 877 30.22 -2.39 -42.95
C THR A 877 31.59 -1.85 -42.53
N THR A 878 31.66 -1.18 -41.38
CA THR A 878 32.94 -0.70 -40.82
C THR A 878 33.86 -1.85 -40.43
N LYS A 879 33.32 -2.89 -39.79
CA LYS A 879 34.08 -4.12 -39.47
C LYS A 879 34.58 -4.81 -40.72
N ASP A 880 33.74 -4.96 -41.74
CA ASP A 880 34.12 -5.63 -42.98
C ASP A 880 35.22 -4.86 -43.74
N LEU A 881 35.17 -3.52 -43.74
CA LEU A 881 36.25 -2.69 -44.26
C LEU A 881 37.55 -2.89 -43.45
N SER A 882 37.51 -2.85 -42.11
CA SER A 882 38.73 -3.03 -41.30
C SER A 882 39.37 -4.41 -41.55
N ARG A 883 38.55 -5.46 -41.66
CA ARG A 883 39.00 -6.82 -41.99
C ARG A 883 39.61 -6.89 -43.39
N ALA A 884 39.08 -6.13 -44.36
CA ALA A 884 39.67 -6.00 -45.69
C ALA A 884 41.06 -5.35 -45.66
N LEU A 885 41.29 -4.46 -44.70
CA LEU A 885 42.58 -3.78 -44.49
C LEU A 885 43.53 -4.58 -43.59
N GLY A 886 43.05 -5.66 -42.97
CA GLY A 886 43.79 -6.41 -41.96
C GLY A 886 44.07 -5.60 -40.70
N LEU A 887 43.16 -4.67 -40.35
CA LEU A 887 43.26 -3.78 -39.20
C LEU A 887 42.39 -4.27 -38.03
N PRO A 888 42.90 -4.20 -36.78
CA PRO A 888 42.10 -4.51 -35.60
C PRO A 888 41.00 -3.47 -35.44
N ILE A 889 39.78 -3.94 -35.16
CA ILE A 889 38.63 -3.09 -34.83
C ILE A 889 38.03 -3.51 -33.49
N VAL A 890 37.79 -2.54 -32.62
CA VAL A 890 37.10 -2.74 -31.35
C VAL A 890 35.76 -2.02 -31.40
N VAL A 891 34.70 -2.73 -31.05
CA VAL A 891 33.34 -2.16 -31.04
C VAL A 891 32.92 -1.85 -29.61
N PHE A 892 32.61 -0.59 -29.35
CA PHE A 892 32.18 -0.09 -28.07
C PHE A 892 30.68 0.18 -28.12
N ASN A 893 29.92 -0.42 -27.21
CA ASN A 893 28.50 -0.12 -27.05
C ASN A 893 28.34 1.07 -26.11
N CYS A 894 27.90 2.22 -26.62
CA CYS A 894 27.81 3.44 -25.84
C CYS A 894 26.56 3.47 -24.95
N SER A 895 26.73 3.99 -23.72
CA SER A 895 25.67 4.18 -22.74
C SER A 895 25.79 5.55 -22.07
N ASP A 896 24.77 5.92 -21.30
CA ASP A 896 24.74 7.13 -20.48
C ASP A 896 25.73 7.09 -19.30
N GLN A 897 26.19 5.90 -18.90
CA GLN A 897 27.20 5.69 -17.86
C GLN A 897 28.64 5.89 -18.37
N MET A 898 28.84 6.09 -19.67
CA MET A 898 30.16 6.26 -20.26
C MET A 898 30.78 7.60 -19.84
N THR A 899 31.95 7.56 -19.21
CA THR A 899 32.66 8.76 -18.73
C THR A 899 33.69 9.28 -19.74
N TYR A 900 34.09 10.55 -19.58
CA TYR A 900 35.16 11.15 -20.38
C TYR A 900 36.52 10.48 -20.12
N GLN A 901 36.72 9.85 -18.96
CA GLN A 901 37.94 9.12 -18.59
C GLN A 901 38.01 7.79 -19.33
N THR A 902 36.92 7.03 -19.36
CA THR A 902 36.84 5.77 -20.12
C THR A 902 37.07 6.03 -21.61
N THR A 903 36.49 7.11 -22.15
CA THR A 903 36.68 7.47 -23.56
C THR A 903 38.12 7.91 -23.86
N ALA A 904 38.77 8.62 -22.94
CA ALA A 904 40.18 8.96 -23.05
C ALA A 904 41.05 7.69 -23.12
N GLN A 905 40.86 6.74 -22.20
CA GLN A 905 41.58 5.46 -22.19
C GLN A 905 41.40 4.68 -23.51
N ILE A 906 40.19 4.68 -24.07
CA ILE A 906 39.93 4.07 -25.38
C ILE A 906 40.75 4.75 -26.47
N PHE A 907 40.76 6.08 -26.54
CA PHE A 907 41.54 6.80 -27.55
C PHE A 907 43.05 6.63 -27.36
N MET A 908 43.53 6.53 -26.11
CA MET A 908 44.93 6.19 -25.82
C MET A 908 45.31 4.82 -26.39
N GLY A 909 44.45 3.82 -26.20
CA GLY A 909 44.63 2.49 -26.79
C GLY A 909 44.59 2.52 -28.31
N LEU A 910 43.58 3.18 -28.91
CA LEU A 910 43.41 3.24 -30.36
C LEU A 910 44.61 3.94 -31.04
N ALA A 911 45.08 5.06 -30.48
CA ALA A 911 46.21 5.81 -31.03
C ALA A 911 47.53 5.03 -30.98
N GLN A 912 47.77 4.28 -29.91
CA GLN A 912 49.01 3.52 -29.73
C GLN A 912 49.02 2.17 -30.46
N VAL A 913 47.86 1.50 -30.58
CA VAL A 913 47.73 0.26 -31.37
C VAL A 913 47.63 0.55 -32.87
N GLY A 914 47.11 1.72 -33.25
CA GLY A 914 46.74 1.99 -34.64
C GLY A 914 45.45 1.30 -35.06
N ALA A 915 44.59 0.99 -34.09
CA ALA A 915 43.33 0.27 -34.26
C ALA A 915 42.17 1.19 -34.63
N TRP A 916 41.09 0.61 -35.11
CA TRP A 916 39.83 1.30 -35.34
C TRP A 916 38.88 1.10 -34.16
N GLY A 917 38.25 2.18 -33.70
CA GLY A 917 37.19 2.14 -32.70
C GLY A 917 35.85 2.39 -33.36
N CYS A 918 34.91 1.46 -33.28
CA CYS A 918 33.52 1.68 -33.70
C CYS A 918 32.64 1.91 -32.47
N PHE A 919 32.16 3.13 -32.31
CA PHE A 919 31.28 3.52 -31.21
C PHE A 919 29.83 3.38 -31.65
N ASP A 920 29.19 2.31 -31.17
CA ASP A 920 27.81 1.99 -31.47
C ASP A 920 26.84 2.71 -30.54
N GLU A 921 25.72 3.17 -31.11
CA GLU A 921 24.75 4.04 -30.43
C GLU A 921 25.39 5.26 -29.75
N PHE A 922 26.36 5.89 -30.42
CA PHE A 922 27.17 6.99 -29.88
C PHE A 922 26.34 8.17 -29.32
N ASN A 923 25.11 8.35 -29.82
CA ASN A 923 24.14 9.33 -29.34
C ASN A 923 23.43 8.98 -28.02
N ARG A 924 23.86 7.92 -27.31
CA ARG A 924 23.43 7.63 -25.93
C ARG A 924 24.34 8.25 -24.87
N ILE A 925 25.50 8.77 -25.27
CA ILE A 925 26.41 9.47 -24.37
C ILE A 925 25.80 10.83 -24.00
N SER A 926 25.97 11.24 -22.73
CA SER A 926 25.51 12.54 -22.27
C SER A 926 26.22 13.69 -23.02
N ILE A 927 25.50 14.79 -23.23
CA ILE A 927 26.00 15.95 -23.98
C ILE A 927 27.26 16.54 -23.32
N GLU A 928 27.31 16.53 -21.99
CA GLU A 928 28.45 17.01 -21.20
C GLU A 928 29.73 16.22 -21.52
N VAL A 929 29.62 14.89 -21.57
CA VAL A 929 30.74 14.01 -21.91
C VAL A 929 31.12 14.16 -23.39
N LEU A 930 30.15 14.24 -24.31
CA LEU A 930 30.40 14.43 -25.74
C LEU A 930 31.19 15.70 -26.06
N SER A 931 30.98 16.78 -25.30
CA SER A 931 31.73 18.02 -25.44
C SER A 931 33.23 17.82 -25.14
N VAL A 932 33.55 17.09 -24.07
CA VAL A 932 34.94 16.77 -23.70
C VAL A 932 35.56 15.79 -24.70
N VAL A 933 34.81 14.77 -25.11
CA VAL A 933 35.21 13.76 -26.11
C VAL A 933 35.55 14.42 -27.45
N SER A 934 34.84 15.48 -27.85
CA SER A 934 35.18 16.25 -29.06
C SER A 934 36.57 16.85 -29.00
N THR A 935 36.97 17.40 -27.85
CA THR A 935 38.29 17.99 -27.66
C THR A 935 39.37 16.90 -27.65
N GLN A 936 39.10 15.78 -26.98
CA GLN A 936 39.99 14.62 -26.95
C GLN A 936 40.22 14.09 -28.37
N TYR A 937 39.17 13.74 -29.11
CA TYR A 937 39.32 13.18 -30.45
C TYR A 937 40.00 14.17 -31.42
N LYS A 938 39.66 15.47 -31.32
CA LYS A 938 40.32 16.51 -32.11
C LYS A 938 41.84 16.55 -31.88
N SER A 939 42.31 16.41 -30.63
CA SER A 939 43.74 16.32 -30.32
C SER A 939 44.44 15.18 -31.05
N VAL A 940 43.79 14.00 -31.11
CA VAL A 940 44.29 12.85 -31.89
C VAL A 940 44.34 13.18 -33.39
N LEU A 941 43.28 13.76 -33.95
CA LEU A 941 43.23 14.13 -35.37
C LEU A 941 44.27 15.19 -35.74
N ASP A 942 44.47 16.19 -34.88
CA ASP A 942 45.47 17.24 -35.08
C ASP A 942 46.88 16.64 -35.07
N ALA A 943 47.15 15.66 -34.20
CA ALA A 943 48.42 14.93 -34.18
C ALA A 943 48.65 14.09 -35.45
N ILE A 944 47.60 13.44 -35.98
CA ILE A 944 47.65 12.72 -37.26
C ILE A 944 47.95 13.69 -38.40
N ARG A 945 47.24 14.83 -38.48
CA ARG A 945 47.46 15.88 -39.50
C ARG A 945 48.86 16.48 -39.44
N ALA A 946 49.40 16.68 -38.23
CA ALA A 946 50.77 17.13 -38.01
C ALA A 946 51.84 16.08 -38.36
N ASN A 947 51.43 14.87 -38.77
CA ASN A 947 52.31 13.77 -39.12
C ASN A 947 53.22 13.33 -37.95
N SER A 948 52.79 13.55 -36.70
CA SER A 948 53.57 13.35 -35.48
C SER A 948 53.80 11.87 -35.17
N LYS A 949 54.90 11.55 -34.46
CA LYS A 949 55.20 10.19 -33.95
C LYS A 949 54.79 10.02 -32.49
N THR A 950 54.90 11.08 -31.71
CA THR A 950 54.40 11.21 -30.34
C THR A 950 53.58 12.49 -30.22
N PHE A 951 52.62 12.54 -29.30
CA PHE A 951 51.81 13.72 -29.04
C PHE A 951 51.35 13.75 -27.58
N LEU A 952 51.06 14.95 -27.07
CA LEU A 952 50.51 15.14 -25.73
C LEU A 952 48.98 14.97 -25.77
N PHE A 953 48.48 14.04 -24.97
CA PHE A 953 47.06 13.73 -24.85
C PHE A 953 46.68 13.58 -23.37
N VAL A 954 45.78 14.43 -22.88
CA VAL A 954 45.34 14.44 -21.47
C VAL A 954 46.55 14.46 -20.52
N ASP A 955 47.46 15.40 -20.75
CA ASP A 955 48.70 15.61 -19.97
C ASP A 955 49.71 14.44 -20.00
N GLU A 956 49.53 13.47 -20.89
CA GLU A 956 50.47 12.36 -21.09
C GLU A 956 51.06 12.33 -22.52
N GLU A 957 52.34 12.01 -22.66
CA GLU A 957 52.97 11.83 -23.97
C GLU A 957 52.74 10.41 -24.48
N LEU A 958 52.08 10.29 -25.64
CA LEU A 958 51.70 9.01 -26.24
C LEU A 958 52.34 8.81 -27.61
N ARG A 959 52.67 7.54 -27.92
CA ARG A 959 53.03 7.13 -29.29
C ARG A 959 51.79 7.12 -30.18
N LEU A 960 51.93 7.63 -31.40
CA LEU A 960 50.87 7.65 -32.40
C LEU A 960 51.18 6.72 -33.58
N ILE A 961 50.24 5.84 -33.89
CA ILE A 961 50.18 5.07 -35.13
C ILE A 961 49.01 5.61 -35.97
N LYS A 962 49.33 6.18 -37.14
CA LYS A 962 48.40 6.96 -37.98
C LYS A 962 47.29 6.15 -38.64
N THR A 963 47.33 4.84 -38.55
CA THR A 963 46.25 3.97 -39.02
C THR A 963 45.03 4.02 -38.10
N CYS A 964 45.16 4.61 -36.90
CA CYS A 964 44.05 4.72 -35.95
C CYS A 964 42.89 5.55 -36.53
N GLY A 965 41.67 5.15 -36.18
CA GLY A 965 40.45 5.79 -36.67
C GLY A 965 39.31 5.59 -35.68
N ALA A 966 38.41 6.58 -35.61
CA ALA A 966 37.18 6.46 -34.85
C ALA A 966 35.99 6.52 -35.81
N PHE A 967 35.06 5.60 -35.62
CA PHE A 967 33.85 5.47 -36.40
C PHE A 967 32.66 5.52 -35.47
N ILE A 968 31.68 6.36 -35.77
CA ILE A 968 30.47 6.49 -34.97
C ILE A 968 29.27 5.96 -35.75
N THR A 969 28.49 5.07 -35.15
CA THR A 969 27.22 4.62 -35.74
C THR A 969 26.08 5.25 -34.98
N MET A 970 25.18 5.90 -35.72
CA MET A 970 23.97 6.49 -35.16
C MET A 970 22.72 6.02 -35.92
N PRO A 971 21.61 5.79 -35.20
CA PRO A 971 20.31 5.56 -35.80
C PRO A 971 19.74 6.90 -36.30
N GLY A 972 19.81 7.12 -37.61
CA GLY A 972 19.28 8.31 -38.29
C GLY A 972 18.26 7.96 -39.37
N ALA A 973 17.24 8.78 -39.54
CA ALA A 973 16.37 8.75 -40.71
C ALA A 973 17.08 9.48 -41.87
N SER A 974 17.45 8.76 -42.91
CA SER A 974 18.08 9.34 -44.10
C SER A 974 17.11 10.31 -44.79
N ARG A 975 17.30 11.62 -44.65
CA ARG A 975 16.74 12.63 -45.57
C ARG A 975 17.68 12.80 -46.78
N ALA A 976 18.07 11.71 -47.42
CA ALA A 976 18.67 11.79 -48.74
C ALA A 976 17.55 11.68 -49.77
N ARG A 977 17.23 12.77 -50.48
CA ARG A 977 16.36 12.71 -51.66
C ARG A 977 16.97 11.71 -52.63
N ALA A 978 16.26 10.61 -52.89
CA ALA A 978 16.54 9.76 -54.03
C ALA A 978 16.16 10.52 -55.32
N SER A 979 17.05 11.38 -55.82
CA SER A 979 17.00 11.80 -57.21
C SER A 979 17.83 10.81 -58.02
N HIS A 980 17.14 9.95 -58.77
CA HIS A 980 17.70 9.34 -59.96
C HIS A 980 18.09 10.46 -60.91
N GLU A 981 19.36 10.87 -60.91
CA GLU A 981 20.12 11.47 -62.02
C GLU A 981 21.35 12.20 -61.47
N SER A 982 22.46 12.08 -62.21
CA SER A 982 23.76 12.73 -62.05
C SER A 982 24.74 12.24 -60.97
N PHE A 983 25.96 11.98 -61.46
CA PHE A 983 27.13 11.40 -60.82
C PHE A 983 27.95 12.49 -60.08
N GLU A 984 27.34 13.24 -59.16
CA GLU A 984 28.05 14.25 -58.36
C GLU A 984 28.34 13.75 -56.94
N MET A 985 29.61 13.45 -56.68
CA MET A 985 30.12 13.07 -55.37
C MET A 985 30.36 14.34 -54.53
N ARG A 986 29.41 14.74 -53.68
CA ARG A 986 29.65 15.80 -52.69
C ARG A 986 30.07 15.20 -51.36
N VAL A 987 31.31 15.49 -50.94
CA VAL A 987 31.77 15.31 -49.56
C VAL A 987 31.15 16.43 -48.74
N GLU A 988 29.94 16.22 -48.21
CA GLU A 988 29.30 17.19 -47.32
C GLU A 988 29.79 16.96 -45.89
N SER A 989 30.11 18.06 -45.19
CA SER A 989 30.30 18.04 -43.74
C SER A 989 29.04 17.51 -43.05
N CYS A 990 29.17 16.92 -41.85
CA CYS A 990 28.09 16.25 -41.10
C CYS A 990 26.85 17.10 -40.70
N ALA A 991 26.60 18.23 -41.37
CA ALA A 991 25.38 19.03 -41.22
C ALA A 991 24.08 18.24 -41.49
N ALA A 992 24.15 17.07 -42.14
CA ALA A 992 23.00 16.19 -42.39
C ALA A 992 22.67 15.20 -41.25
N LEU A 993 23.42 15.20 -40.14
CA LEU A 993 23.17 14.36 -38.95
C LEU A 993 22.16 14.98 -37.96
N ASP A 994 21.12 15.62 -38.46
CA ASP A 994 20.00 16.05 -37.62
C ASP A 994 19.09 14.85 -37.35
N GLY A 995 19.36 14.19 -36.23
CA GLY A 995 18.47 13.19 -35.66
C GLY A 995 17.10 13.82 -35.40
N ASN A 996 16.03 13.17 -35.84
CA ASN A 996 14.70 13.54 -35.39
C ASN A 996 14.63 13.22 -33.89
N PRO A 997 14.31 14.18 -32.99
CA PRO A 997 14.27 13.99 -31.53
C PRO A 997 13.17 13.01 -31.03
N GLY A 998 12.60 12.20 -31.91
CA GLY A 998 11.44 11.34 -31.66
C GLY A 998 11.73 9.95 -31.04
N TYR A 999 12.99 9.61 -30.74
CA TYR A 999 13.32 8.38 -30.00
C TYR A 999 13.85 8.77 -28.60
N ALA A 1000 13.14 8.34 -27.55
CA ALA A 1000 13.47 8.66 -26.16
C ALA A 1000 14.92 8.27 -25.80
N GLY A 1001 15.63 9.14 -25.07
CA GLY A 1001 16.97 8.87 -24.55
C GLY A 1001 18.14 9.10 -25.52
N ARG A 1002 17.99 9.94 -26.55
CA ARG A 1002 19.06 10.22 -27.54
C ARG A 1002 19.44 11.71 -27.56
N THR A 1003 20.74 11.98 -27.61
CA THR A 1003 21.33 13.33 -27.58
C THR A 1003 21.71 13.82 -28.98
N GLU A 1004 21.62 15.13 -29.21
CA GLU A 1004 22.16 15.77 -30.42
C GLU A 1004 23.69 15.94 -30.30
N LEU A 1005 24.41 15.73 -31.41
CA LEU A 1005 25.86 15.89 -31.43
C LEU A 1005 26.26 17.38 -31.46
N PRO A 1006 27.25 17.80 -30.64
CA PRO A 1006 27.84 19.14 -30.72
C PRO A 1006 28.41 19.46 -32.11
N GLU A 1007 28.33 20.72 -32.54
CA GLU A 1007 28.84 21.15 -33.87
C GLU A 1007 30.33 20.87 -34.07
N ASN A 1008 31.14 21.09 -33.03
CA ASN A 1008 32.58 20.80 -33.06
C ASN A 1008 32.88 19.32 -33.32
N LEU A 1009 32.01 18.45 -32.81
CA LEU A 1009 32.12 17.01 -32.99
C LEU A 1009 31.65 16.62 -34.39
N LYS A 1010 30.54 17.18 -34.89
CA LYS A 1010 30.07 17.00 -36.27
C LYS A 1010 31.20 17.36 -37.28
N ALA A 1011 31.95 18.43 -37.04
CA ALA A 1011 33.06 18.83 -37.92
C ALA A 1011 34.24 17.85 -37.95
N SER A 1012 34.36 16.94 -36.97
CA SER A 1012 35.45 15.97 -36.86
C SER A 1012 35.18 14.66 -37.59
N TYR A 1013 33.97 14.48 -38.16
CA TYR A 1013 33.55 13.26 -38.86
C TYR A 1013 32.99 13.57 -40.25
N CYS A 1014 33.08 12.60 -41.16
CA CYS A 1014 32.38 12.60 -42.46
C CYS A 1014 31.24 11.58 -42.44
N SER A 1015 30.03 11.99 -42.85
CA SER A 1015 28.86 11.11 -42.87
C SER A 1015 28.81 10.22 -44.11
N ALA A 1016 28.52 8.94 -43.93
CA ALA A 1016 28.23 7.99 -45.01
C ALA A 1016 26.79 7.45 -44.87
N SER A 1017 25.97 7.57 -45.91
CA SER A 1017 24.58 7.09 -45.87
C SER A 1017 24.49 5.60 -46.18
N VAL A 1018 23.89 4.82 -45.27
CA VAL A 1018 23.57 3.40 -45.47
C VAL A 1018 22.05 3.22 -45.56
N PRO A 1019 21.43 3.38 -46.74
CA PRO A 1019 19.98 3.22 -46.91
C PRO A 1019 19.56 1.74 -46.82
N ASN A 1020 18.27 1.50 -46.56
CA ASN A 1020 17.68 0.16 -46.48
C ASN A 1020 17.97 -0.66 -47.75
N LEU A 1021 18.43 -1.90 -47.57
CA LEU A 1021 18.41 -2.93 -48.60
C LEU A 1021 16.94 -3.28 -48.93
N HIS A 1022 16.35 -2.59 -49.91
CA HIS A 1022 15.35 -3.25 -50.76
C HIS A 1022 16.12 -4.12 -51.75
N LEU A 1023 16.45 -5.35 -51.34
CA LEU A 1023 16.69 -6.40 -52.33
C LEU A 1023 15.43 -6.47 -53.21
N PRO A 1024 15.49 -6.24 -54.54
CA PRO A 1024 14.41 -6.68 -55.39
C PRO A 1024 14.29 -8.19 -55.18
N ALA A 1025 13.11 -8.63 -54.75
CA ALA A 1025 12.79 -10.04 -54.64
C ALA A 1025 12.98 -10.69 -56.02
N PHE A 1026 14.15 -11.27 -56.28
CA PHE A 1026 14.26 -12.33 -57.26
C PHE A 1026 13.44 -13.50 -56.70
N PRO A 1027 12.56 -14.12 -57.50
CA PRO A 1027 11.64 -15.13 -57.01
C PRO A 1027 12.46 -16.36 -56.61
N ALA A 1028 12.71 -16.50 -55.30
CA ALA A 1028 13.10 -17.76 -54.71
C ALA A 1028 11.95 -18.74 -54.97
N ARG A 1029 12.13 -19.64 -55.94
CA ARG A 1029 11.31 -20.85 -56.02
C ARG A 1029 11.48 -21.59 -54.67
N PRO A 1030 10.38 -22.01 -54.03
CA PRO A 1030 10.46 -22.68 -52.74
C PRO A 1030 10.97 -24.11 -52.96
N CYS A 1031 12.24 -24.36 -52.66
CA CYS A 1031 12.68 -25.70 -52.27
C CYS A 1031 12.47 -25.81 -50.76
N SER A 1032 11.24 -26.15 -50.38
CA SER A 1032 10.94 -26.70 -49.06
C SER A 1032 11.71 -28.03 -48.89
N GLY A 1033 12.70 -28.03 -48.00
CA GLY A 1033 13.45 -29.23 -47.63
C GLY A 1033 14.12 -29.02 -46.29
N GLN A 1034 13.52 -29.61 -45.26
CA GLN A 1034 13.94 -29.69 -43.86
C GLN A 1034 15.47 -29.68 -43.65
N TRP A 1035 15.96 -28.75 -42.85
CA TRP A 1035 17.16 -28.94 -42.03
C TRP A 1035 16.93 -28.26 -40.67
N ARG A 1036 16.68 -29.09 -39.66
CA ARG A 1036 17.05 -28.81 -38.27
C ARG A 1036 18.53 -29.13 -38.13
#